data_AF-G9MU72-F1
#
_entry.id   AF-G9MU72-F1
#
_cell.length_a   1.000
_cell.length_b   1.000
_cell.length_c   1.000
_cell.angle_alpha   90.00
_cell.angle_beta   90.00
_cell.angle_gamma   90.00
#
_symmetry.space_group_name_H-M   'P 1'
#
loop_
_entity.id
_entity.type
_entity.pdbx_description
1 polymer ?
#
loop_
_entity_poly.entity_id
_entity_poly.type
_entity_poly.pdbx_seq_one_letter_code
_entity_poly.pdbx_strand_id
1 'polypeptide(L)'
;MPGSPFTTPAFLDNGEFFMDQGNVIQMNWPNVSDAFSTPVAIASASFPGWDWTRPWPGGDIVNGHSVHLTVAPEVLTDPTVVVDATTVLSSLTFGIPDSMISGGKALPMDPSWYICRHVFITTKPEAKKSADEGDGCGFLEQACLDDLASILSNDWGKTDNNTMCAQLAFDPLPESCGSSFGYARQDSWYADNTVIANSVLGPLETIPKQQQYSWRIGTGYHSPYDPIPYEIAANRTYLVATAWGYSKKLAASARKTPKVTWTCISSGDAYVPPLPPPPPPSSTTTTTPSKPTSTPTVIPNTDAYYDDFTAGLKQWTTYGDSFSSDSRLLIADYSLGDKALLKSSYSNFTFEADITLPSDSGNAGLIFRVSNPSDGADAYKGYYAGISTENNVVLGRAANDWTQISLVDVDIAANKAHHLKVKVRENKIDVYVNDMTKSLISATDSTYTSGMDGVRVFDTGAAFDNVQIFPLAFKDDFTSGSMAKWISYGGDYATKNAALVGQASSGGKALIRDTLYSDFVYEADVTIWDESGDAGLVFRASSPYDGTDGYYGYYAGFGNGYIVLGRSDDGWNELANVNASIQHGTAHHIMVRARQNVLSIFVDDMNKPKIEMGDDTYLTGLNGVRVYETKTTFDNVVIYTM
;
A
#
# COMPACT_ATOMS: atom_id res chain seq x y z
N MET A 1 16.53 -33.45 -13.22
CA MET A 1 15.79 -32.54 -12.32
C MET A 1 15.55 -31.26 -13.11
N PRO A 2 14.31 -30.84 -13.39
CA PRO A 2 14.04 -29.52 -14.00
C PRO A 2 14.48 -28.44 -13.01
N GLY A 3 15.22 -27.45 -13.52
CA GLY A 3 16.08 -26.55 -12.75
C GLY A 3 15.36 -25.63 -11.77
N SER A 4 16.00 -25.42 -10.62
CA SER A 4 15.69 -24.33 -9.70
C SER A 4 15.65 -22.99 -10.48
N PRO A 5 14.69 -22.09 -10.22
CA PRO A 5 14.64 -20.81 -10.90
C PRO A 5 15.91 -20.01 -10.62
N PHE A 6 16.53 -19.44 -11.66
CA PHE A 6 17.57 -18.41 -11.52
C PHE A 6 16.89 -17.14 -10.98
N THR A 7 16.95 -16.93 -9.67
CA THR A 7 16.37 -15.75 -9.02
C THR A 7 17.43 -14.72 -8.64
N THR A 8 17.02 -13.48 -8.52
CA THR A 8 17.79 -12.38 -7.91
C THR A 8 16.95 -11.75 -6.79
N PRO A 9 17.56 -11.40 -5.65
CA PRO A 9 16.89 -10.54 -4.69
C PRO A 9 16.77 -9.11 -5.23
N ALA A 10 15.71 -8.42 -4.84
CA ALA A 10 15.56 -6.98 -4.93
C ALA A 10 14.68 -6.50 -3.77
N PHE A 11 14.91 -5.29 -3.26
CA PHE A 11 13.95 -4.64 -2.38
C PHE A 11 12.72 -4.25 -3.20
N LEU A 12 11.52 -4.47 -2.67
CA LEU A 12 10.27 -4.15 -3.37
C LEU A 12 10.09 -2.64 -3.49
N ASP A 13 10.20 -1.91 -2.39
CA ASP A 13 10.08 -0.45 -2.36
C ASP A 13 11.00 0.23 -1.32
N ASN A 14 10.87 1.56 -1.24
CA ASN A 14 11.53 2.40 -0.25
C ASN A 14 10.60 2.66 0.94
N GLY A 15 10.44 1.68 1.81
CA GLY A 15 9.86 1.84 3.16
C GLY A 15 10.92 2.16 4.22
N GLU A 16 10.50 2.44 5.46
CA GLU A 16 11.42 2.72 6.60
C GLU A 16 12.44 1.59 6.82
N PHE A 17 12.10 0.36 6.43
CA PHE A 17 12.91 -0.85 6.56
C PHE A 17 13.09 -1.53 5.21
N PHE A 18 13.87 -0.94 4.31
CA PHE A 18 14.02 -1.57 2.99
C PHE A 18 14.63 -2.98 3.08
N MET A 19 15.32 -3.36 4.16
CA MET A 19 15.89 -4.70 4.36
C MET A 19 15.00 -5.71 5.13
N ASP A 20 13.73 -5.37 5.47
CA ASP A 20 12.80 -6.35 6.07
C ASP A 20 12.72 -7.58 5.15
N GLN A 21 12.71 -8.79 5.72
CA GLN A 21 12.53 -10.00 4.91
C GLN A 21 11.22 -9.95 4.11
N GLY A 22 10.21 -9.26 4.62
CA GLY A 22 8.97 -8.98 3.89
C GLY A 22 9.15 -8.05 2.68
N ASN A 23 10.19 -7.20 2.68
CA ASN A 23 10.49 -6.27 1.60
C ASN A 23 11.49 -6.81 0.57
N VAL A 24 12.18 -7.93 0.84
CA VAL A 24 13.07 -8.58 -0.14
C VAL A 24 12.31 -9.60 -0.96
N ILE A 25 12.07 -9.27 -2.22
CA ILE A 25 11.42 -10.18 -3.17
C ILE A 25 12.44 -10.93 -4.01
N GLN A 26 12.10 -12.15 -4.42
CA GLN A 26 12.87 -12.91 -5.39
C GLN A 26 12.28 -12.68 -6.78
N MET A 27 13.08 -12.12 -7.69
CA MET A 27 12.69 -11.85 -9.06
C MET A 27 13.36 -12.81 -10.03
N ASN A 28 12.74 -13.05 -11.19
CA ASN A 28 13.32 -13.85 -12.26
C ASN A 28 14.56 -13.12 -12.84
N TRP A 29 15.75 -13.71 -12.68
CA TRP A 29 17.01 -13.09 -13.10
C TRP A 29 17.07 -12.80 -14.61
N PRO A 30 16.69 -13.72 -15.52
CA PRO A 30 16.61 -13.41 -16.95
C PRO A 30 15.82 -12.14 -17.26
N ASN A 31 14.60 -11.99 -16.72
CA ASN A 31 13.78 -10.80 -16.95
C ASN A 31 14.47 -9.51 -16.44
N VAL A 32 15.07 -9.58 -15.25
CA VAL A 32 15.79 -8.45 -14.66
C VAL A 32 17.01 -8.09 -15.52
N SER A 33 17.80 -9.09 -15.92
CA SER A 33 18.98 -8.91 -16.77
C SER A 33 18.63 -8.31 -18.13
N ASP A 34 17.53 -8.76 -18.73
CA ASP A 34 17.05 -8.25 -20.02
C ASP A 34 16.64 -6.78 -19.90
N ALA A 35 15.90 -6.40 -18.86
CA ALA A 35 15.52 -5.01 -18.63
C ALA A 35 16.75 -4.09 -18.47
N PHE A 36 17.72 -4.52 -17.66
CA PHE A 36 18.97 -3.77 -17.46
C PHE A 36 19.89 -3.71 -18.70
N SER A 37 19.62 -4.50 -19.75
CA SER A 37 20.33 -4.38 -21.03
C SER A 37 19.89 -3.15 -21.86
N THR A 38 18.75 -2.55 -21.49
CA THR A 38 18.15 -1.37 -22.15
C THR A 38 17.74 -0.30 -21.13
N PRO A 39 18.69 0.24 -20.34
CA PRO A 39 18.36 1.13 -19.23
C PRO A 39 17.76 2.45 -19.69
N VAL A 40 16.84 2.99 -18.89
CA VAL A 40 16.20 4.29 -19.13
C VAL A 40 17.00 5.46 -18.55
N ALA A 41 17.85 5.20 -17.54
CA ALA A 41 18.79 6.16 -16.98
C ALA A 41 20.07 5.49 -16.49
N ILE A 42 21.21 6.17 -16.64
CA ILE A 42 22.52 5.74 -16.15
C ILE A 42 23.23 6.96 -15.56
N ALA A 43 23.76 6.81 -14.36
CA ALA A 43 24.64 7.79 -13.73
C ALA A 43 25.88 7.08 -13.15
N SER A 44 26.99 7.81 -13.02
CA SER A 44 28.15 7.32 -12.29
C SER A 44 28.85 8.43 -11.52
N ALA A 45 29.36 8.10 -10.35
CA ALA A 45 30.11 9.00 -9.49
C ALA A 45 31.41 8.33 -9.03
N SER A 46 32.50 9.08 -9.00
CA SER A 46 33.80 8.61 -8.52
C SER A 46 34.03 9.09 -7.09
N PHE A 47 34.74 8.28 -6.31
CA PHE A 47 35.13 8.62 -4.94
C PHE A 47 36.59 8.24 -4.67
N PRO A 48 37.28 8.95 -3.76
CA PRO A 48 38.62 8.57 -3.32
C PRO A 48 38.57 7.25 -2.55
N GLY A 49 39.64 6.44 -2.63
CA GLY A 49 39.75 5.21 -1.85
C GLY A 49 41.19 4.75 -1.71
N TRP A 50 41.41 3.51 -1.29
CA TRP A 50 42.75 2.94 -1.11
C TRP A 50 43.04 1.81 -2.08
N ASP A 51 44.33 1.64 -2.38
CA ASP A 51 44.85 0.48 -3.09
C ASP A 51 45.03 -0.68 -2.11
N TRP A 52 44.01 -1.54 -2.06
CA TRP A 52 43.99 -2.72 -1.18
C TRP A 52 44.98 -3.82 -1.58
N THR A 53 45.66 -3.70 -2.72
CA THR A 53 46.64 -4.71 -3.15
C THR A 53 47.92 -4.68 -2.32
N ARG A 54 48.09 -3.61 -1.52
CA ARG A 54 49.18 -3.41 -0.57
C ARG A 54 48.69 -3.63 0.87
N PRO A 55 49.54 -4.01 1.83
CA PRO A 55 49.11 -4.19 3.23
C PRO A 55 48.46 -2.95 3.85
N TRP A 56 47.42 -3.15 4.67
CA TRP A 56 46.75 -2.13 5.47
C TRP A 56 47.76 -1.32 6.32
N PRO A 57 47.59 0.01 6.43
CA PRO A 57 46.50 0.84 5.90
C PRO A 57 46.68 1.27 4.44
N GLY A 58 47.62 0.66 3.69
CA GLY A 58 47.92 1.03 2.32
C GLY A 58 48.79 2.28 2.19
N GLY A 59 49.06 2.67 0.94
CA GLY A 59 49.74 3.91 0.57
C GLY A 59 48.79 5.11 0.46
N ASP A 60 49.11 6.05 -0.42
CA ASP A 60 48.28 7.24 -0.69
C ASP A 60 46.89 6.88 -1.25
N ILE A 61 45.93 7.80 -1.07
CA ILE A 61 44.60 7.70 -1.65
C ILE A 61 44.70 7.60 -3.18
N VAL A 62 43.96 6.66 -3.76
CA VAL A 62 43.84 6.48 -5.21
C VAL A 62 42.45 6.92 -5.68
N ASN A 63 42.41 7.56 -6.84
CA ASN A 63 41.18 7.93 -7.53
C ASN A 63 40.74 6.80 -8.47
N GLY A 64 39.46 6.79 -8.85
CA GLY A 64 38.90 5.85 -9.83
C GLY A 64 38.08 4.72 -9.22
N HIS A 65 37.92 4.68 -7.89
CA HIS A 65 36.79 3.95 -7.29
C HIS A 65 35.49 4.66 -7.70
N SER A 66 34.47 3.88 -8.04
CA SER A 66 33.24 4.44 -8.61
C SER A 66 31.99 3.66 -8.22
N VAL A 67 30.87 4.39 -8.16
CA VAL A 67 29.51 3.84 -8.05
C VAL A 67 28.78 4.16 -9.34
N HIS A 68 28.03 3.18 -9.84
CA HIS A 68 27.21 3.30 -11.03
C HIS A 68 25.77 2.99 -10.66
N LEU A 69 24.88 3.95 -10.92
CA LEU A 69 23.44 3.81 -10.77
C LEU A 69 22.83 3.56 -12.15
N THR A 70 22.01 2.53 -12.25
CA THR A 70 21.26 2.22 -13.47
C THR A 70 19.80 2.05 -13.14
N VAL A 71 18.91 2.67 -13.92
CA VAL A 71 17.46 2.49 -13.83
C VAL A 71 17.00 1.67 -15.03
N ALA A 72 16.38 0.53 -14.77
CA ALA A 72 15.80 -0.32 -15.80
C ALA A 72 14.44 0.22 -16.28
N PRO A 73 13.97 -0.15 -17.48
CA PRO A 73 12.55 -0.12 -17.82
C PRO A 73 11.73 -0.95 -16.83
N GLU A 74 10.41 -0.84 -16.94
CA GLU A 74 9.48 -1.66 -16.16
C GLU A 74 9.82 -3.16 -16.26
N VAL A 75 9.87 -3.83 -15.11
CA VAL A 75 10.12 -5.26 -14.99
C VAL A 75 8.85 -5.91 -14.48
N LEU A 76 8.35 -6.90 -15.22
CA LEU A 76 7.23 -7.72 -14.78
C LEU A 76 7.59 -8.46 -13.49
N THR A 77 6.75 -8.31 -12.48
CA THR A 77 6.90 -9.06 -11.22
C THR A 77 6.32 -10.46 -11.37
N ASP A 78 6.65 -11.37 -10.44
CA ASP A 78 6.11 -12.73 -10.48
C ASP A 78 4.58 -12.70 -10.34
N PRO A 79 3.81 -13.21 -11.33
CA PRO A 79 2.35 -13.15 -11.33
C PRO A 79 1.71 -13.98 -10.21
N THR A 80 2.48 -14.85 -9.53
CA THR A 80 2.02 -15.58 -8.34
C THR A 80 1.96 -14.71 -7.09
N VAL A 81 2.62 -13.55 -7.10
CA VAL A 81 2.63 -12.57 -5.99
C VAL A 81 1.62 -11.46 -6.25
N VAL A 82 1.66 -10.83 -7.43
CA VAL A 82 0.66 -9.86 -7.89
C VAL A 82 0.48 -10.01 -9.41
N VAL A 83 -0.75 -10.23 -9.87
CA VAL A 83 -1.06 -10.44 -11.30
C VAL A 83 -0.90 -9.12 -12.06
N ASP A 84 -0.21 -9.17 -13.20
CA ASP A 84 0.00 -8.05 -14.13
C ASP A 84 0.65 -6.79 -13.52
N ALA A 85 1.39 -6.94 -12.41
CA ALA A 85 2.16 -5.83 -11.84
C ALA A 85 3.58 -5.72 -12.43
N THR A 86 4.05 -4.49 -12.50
CA THR A 86 5.43 -4.13 -12.86
C THR A 86 6.12 -3.38 -11.73
N THR A 87 7.45 -3.31 -11.80
CA THR A 87 8.26 -2.44 -10.94
C THR A 87 9.41 -1.85 -11.73
N VAL A 88 9.82 -0.62 -11.41
CA VAL A 88 11.03 -0.01 -11.98
C VAL A 88 12.19 -0.25 -11.01
N LEU A 89 13.24 -0.93 -11.50
CA LEU A 89 14.40 -1.27 -10.67
C LEU A 89 15.52 -0.23 -10.82
N SER A 90 15.99 0.27 -9.69
CA SER A 90 17.26 0.98 -9.58
C SER A 90 18.33 0.03 -9.05
N SER A 91 19.51 0.02 -9.66
CA SER A 91 20.62 -0.84 -9.26
C SER A 91 21.92 -0.07 -9.06
N LEU A 92 22.64 -0.40 -7.98
CA LEU A 92 23.98 0.08 -7.70
C LEU A 92 25.02 -0.99 -8.03
N THR A 93 26.04 -0.62 -8.80
CA THR A 93 27.22 -1.43 -9.08
C THR A 93 28.49 -0.62 -8.86
N PHE A 94 29.64 -1.29 -8.74
CA PHE A 94 30.86 -0.67 -8.25
C PHE A 94 32.05 -0.93 -9.16
N GLY A 95 32.87 0.09 -9.39
CA GLY A 95 34.11 0.00 -10.13
C GLY A 95 35.33 0.29 -9.26
N ILE A 96 36.48 -0.25 -9.65
CA ILE A 96 37.78 0.00 -9.04
C ILE A 96 38.74 0.60 -10.07
N PRO A 97 39.82 1.29 -9.63
CA PRO A 97 40.81 1.85 -10.52
C PRO A 97 41.45 0.81 -11.47
N ASP A 98 41.74 1.20 -12.71
CA ASP A 98 42.38 0.33 -13.71
C ASP A 98 43.71 -0.28 -13.22
N SER A 99 44.45 0.45 -12.39
CA SER A 99 45.70 -0.04 -11.78
C SER A 99 45.50 -1.25 -10.86
N MET A 100 44.26 -1.49 -10.41
CA MET A 100 43.87 -2.60 -9.55
C MET A 100 43.18 -3.73 -10.33
N ILE A 101 43.19 -3.67 -11.67
CA ILE A 101 42.58 -4.66 -12.55
C ILE A 101 43.66 -5.32 -13.42
N SER A 102 43.60 -6.65 -13.56
CA SER A 102 44.42 -7.40 -14.51
C SER A 102 43.61 -8.52 -15.14
N GLY A 103 43.65 -8.62 -16.48
CA GLY A 103 42.87 -9.63 -17.22
C GLY A 103 41.35 -9.53 -17.00
N GLY A 104 40.83 -8.32 -16.76
CA GLY A 104 39.41 -8.07 -16.51
C GLY A 104 38.91 -8.51 -15.13
N LYS A 105 39.82 -8.81 -14.19
CA LYS A 105 39.50 -9.17 -12.80
C LYS A 105 40.27 -8.27 -11.84
N ALA A 106 39.71 -8.06 -10.66
CA ALA A 106 40.41 -7.36 -9.59
C ALA A 106 41.71 -8.11 -9.19
N LEU A 107 42.78 -7.34 -8.96
CA LEU A 107 43.98 -7.86 -8.33
C LEU A 107 43.66 -8.30 -6.89
N PRO A 108 44.37 -9.33 -6.35
CA PRO A 108 44.13 -9.83 -5.01
C PRO A 108 44.20 -8.72 -3.95
N MET A 109 43.20 -8.69 -3.07
CA MET A 109 43.22 -7.85 -1.87
C MET A 109 44.18 -8.46 -0.84
N ASP A 110 45.04 -7.63 -0.25
CA ASP A 110 45.92 -8.06 0.82
C ASP A 110 45.08 -8.51 2.04
N PRO A 111 45.40 -9.65 2.70
CA PRO A 111 44.59 -10.21 3.79
C PRO A 111 44.40 -9.30 5.02
N SER A 112 45.14 -8.20 5.11
CA SER A 112 45.04 -7.22 6.18
C SER A 112 43.86 -6.25 6.03
N TRP A 113 43.18 -6.22 4.88
CA TRP A 113 42.03 -5.35 4.62
C TRP A 113 40.68 -5.98 4.95
N TYR A 114 39.74 -5.11 5.30
CA TYR A 114 38.31 -5.39 5.36
C TYR A 114 37.55 -4.11 4.99
N ILE A 115 36.63 -4.18 4.04
CA ILE A 115 35.89 -3.03 3.53
C ILE A 115 34.42 -3.23 3.82
N CYS A 116 33.73 -2.18 4.25
CA CYS A 116 32.28 -2.18 4.42
C CYS A 116 31.66 -1.10 3.55
N ARG A 117 30.59 -1.44 2.85
CA ARG A 117 29.80 -0.51 2.05
C ARG A 117 28.42 -0.40 2.65
N HIS A 118 27.99 0.84 2.81
CA HIS A 118 26.72 1.23 3.40
C HIS A 118 25.95 2.07 2.39
N VAL A 119 24.67 1.75 2.19
CA VAL A 119 23.79 2.47 1.26
C VAL A 119 22.63 3.07 2.05
N PHE A 120 22.44 4.37 1.87
CA PHE A 120 21.32 5.15 2.40
C PHE A 120 20.56 5.80 1.24
N ILE A 121 19.26 6.01 1.42
CA ILE A 121 18.38 6.60 0.40
C ILE A 121 17.67 7.81 0.99
N THR A 122 17.63 8.91 0.24
CA THR A 122 16.82 10.08 0.57
C THR A 122 16.02 10.56 -0.64
N THR A 123 14.90 11.21 -0.37
CA THR A 123 14.06 11.92 -1.34
C THR A 123 14.07 13.44 -1.11
N LYS A 124 15.01 13.94 -0.31
CA LYS A 124 15.15 15.38 -0.06
C LYS A 124 15.56 16.11 -1.35
N PRO A 125 14.86 17.19 -1.74
CA PRO A 125 15.19 17.95 -2.95
C PRO A 125 16.62 18.48 -2.98
N GLU A 126 17.17 18.87 -1.82
CA GLU A 126 18.53 19.40 -1.69
C GLU A 126 19.59 18.34 -2.01
N ALA A 127 19.34 17.10 -1.56
CA ALA A 127 20.20 15.96 -1.84
C ALA A 127 20.21 15.64 -3.34
N LYS A 128 19.03 15.58 -3.95
CA LYS A 128 18.87 15.36 -5.39
C LYS A 128 19.57 16.45 -6.20
N LYS A 129 19.34 17.71 -5.85
CA LYS A 129 19.98 18.86 -6.52
C LYS A 129 21.50 18.77 -6.45
N SER A 130 22.07 18.51 -5.27
CA SER A 130 23.52 18.37 -5.08
C SER A 130 24.11 17.22 -5.91
N ALA A 131 23.41 16.08 -5.99
CA ALA A 131 23.85 14.95 -6.79
C ALA A 131 23.75 15.23 -8.31
N ASP A 132 22.65 15.82 -8.77
CA ASP A 132 22.41 16.13 -10.19
C ASP A 132 23.34 17.25 -10.71
N GLU A 133 23.70 18.23 -9.86
CA GLU A 133 24.62 19.33 -10.21
C GLU A 133 26.11 18.93 -10.12
N GLY A 134 26.42 17.72 -9.65
CA GLY A 134 27.78 17.20 -9.55
C GLY A 134 28.53 17.57 -8.27
N ASP A 135 27.88 18.23 -7.32
CA ASP A 135 28.40 18.53 -5.98
C ASP A 135 28.43 17.28 -5.06
N GLY A 136 27.87 16.17 -5.54
CA GLY A 136 27.87 14.89 -4.83
C GLY A 136 27.14 15.01 -3.50
N CYS A 137 27.83 14.75 -2.39
CA CYS A 137 27.25 14.87 -1.04
C CYS A 137 27.38 16.28 -0.43
N GLY A 138 27.57 17.32 -1.23
CA GLY A 138 27.78 18.71 -0.77
C GLY A 138 26.64 19.30 0.08
N PHE A 139 25.46 18.69 0.07
CA PHE A 139 24.32 19.06 0.91
C PHE A 139 24.44 18.61 2.37
N LEU A 140 25.33 17.67 2.69
CA LEU A 140 25.51 17.16 4.06
C LEU A 140 26.27 18.16 4.93
N GLU A 141 25.73 18.44 6.11
CA GLU A 141 26.40 19.27 7.10
C GLU A 141 27.65 18.58 7.67
N GLN A 142 28.67 19.36 8.05
CA GLN A 142 29.91 18.80 8.60
C GLN A 142 29.69 17.95 9.85
N ALA A 143 28.74 18.34 10.71
CA ALA A 143 28.38 17.56 11.90
C ALA A 143 27.85 16.16 11.53
N CYS A 144 27.00 16.07 10.49
CA CYS A 144 26.55 14.79 9.95
C CYS A 144 27.72 13.96 9.42
N LEU A 145 28.64 14.56 8.66
CA LEU A 145 29.82 13.85 8.13
C LEU A 145 30.72 13.31 9.25
N ASP A 146 30.93 14.10 10.31
CA ASP A 146 31.77 13.72 11.45
C ASP A 146 31.13 12.58 12.25
N ASP A 147 29.82 12.67 12.54
CA ASP A 147 29.08 11.62 13.25
C ASP A 147 28.99 10.34 12.41
N LEU A 148 28.71 10.46 11.11
CA LEU A 148 28.66 9.32 10.20
C LEU A 148 30.02 8.63 10.07
N ALA A 149 31.12 9.39 10.00
CA ALA A 149 32.46 8.81 10.03
C ALA A 149 32.74 8.09 11.37
N SER A 150 32.30 8.67 12.48
CA SER A 150 32.47 8.13 13.83
C SER A 150 31.76 6.79 14.00
N ILE A 151 30.46 6.71 13.70
CA ILE A 151 29.66 5.49 13.90
C ILE A 151 30.11 4.34 12.98
N LEU A 152 30.56 4.65 11.76
CA LEU A 152 31.02 3.66 10.79
C LEU A 152 32.46 3.16 11.04
N SER A 153 33.19 3.75 12.01
CA SER A 153 34.60 3.42 12.25
C SER A 153 34.98 3.10 13.71
N ASN A 154 34.32 3.68 14.71
CA ASN A 154 34.78 3.59 16.11
C ASN A 154 34.56 2.21 16.77
N ASP A 155 33.50 1.50 16.37
CA ASP A 155 33.16 0.16 16.87
C ASP A 155 33.50 -0.97 15.90
N TRP A 156 34.51 -0.73 15.06
CA TRP A 156 34.99 -1.67 14.05
C TRP A 156 35.35 -3.05 14.64
N GLY A 157 34.57 -4.06 14.25
CA GLY A 157 34.69 -5.44 14.71
C GLY A 157 34.29 -5.68 16.16
N LYS A 158 33.50 -4.77 16.74
CA LYS A 158 32.92 -4.91 18.09
C LYS A 158 31.41 -5.11 18.08
N THR A 159 30.72 -4.63 17.05
CA THR A 159 29.24 -4.65 16.96
C THR A 159 28.68 -6.04 16.69
N ASP A 160 29.30 -6.83 15.82
CA ASP A 160 28.92 -8.22 15.51
C ASP A 160 30.19 -9.10 15.45
N ASN A 161 30.08 -10.35 15.89
CA ASN A 161 31.19 -11.29 15.87
C ASN A 161 31.53 -11.81 14.46
N ASN A 162 30.60 -11.73 13.51
CA ASN A 162 30.67 -12.25 12.15
C ASN A 162 31.15 -11.24 11.11
N THR A 163 31.18 -9.95 11.45
CA THR A 163 31.67 -8.89 10.56
C THR A 163 32.62 -7.93 11.29
N MET A 164 33.47 -7.24 10.52
CA MET A 164 34.26 -6.13 11.07
C MET A 164 33.55 -4.78 10.93
N CYS A 165 32.44 -4.70 10.19
CA CYS A 165 31.71 -3.44 10.02
C CYS A 165 31.23 -2.91 11.37
N ALA A 166 31.42 -1.61 11.58
CA ALA A 166 30.68 -0.87 12.60
C ALA A 166 29.37 -0.37 11.98
N GLN A 167 28.32 -0.26 12.79
CA GLN A 167 26.96 0.03 12.36
C GLN A 167 26.43 -1.02 11.35
N LEU A 168 25.43 -1.79 11.73
CA LEU A 168 24.93 -2.91 10.95
C LEU A 168 23.76 -2.49 10.05
N ALA A 169 23.25 -3.42 9.24
CA ALA A 169 22.02 -3.21 8.49
C ALA A 169 20.89 -2.75 9.45
N PHE A 170 20.01 -1.88 8.97
CA PHE A 170 18.88 -1.24 9.69
C PHE A 170 19.22 -0.16 10.71
N ASP A 171 20.49 0.10 10.98
CA ASP A 171 20.83 1.23 11.83
C ASP A 171 20.43 2.55 11.14
N PRO A 172 19.81 3.48 11.88
CA PRO A 172 19.43 4.77 11.33
C PRO A 172 20.66 5.64 11.07
N LEU A 173 20.52 6.62 10.17
CA LEU A 173 21.44 7.75 10.13
C LEU A 173 21.46 8.48 11.48
N PRO A 174 22.59 9.11 11.85
CA PRO A 174 22.66 10.02 12.98
C PRO A 174 21.59 11.09 12.92
N GLU A 175 21.10 11.50 14.09
CA GLU A 175 20.18 12.63 14.22
C GLU A 175 20.75 13.91 13.59
N SER A 176 22.06 14.11 13.65
CA SER A 176 22.76 15.24 13.01
C SER A 176 22.63 15.28 11.48
N CYS A 177 22.24 14.17 10.84
CA CYS A 177 21.96 14.09 9.41
C CYS A 177 20.48 14.38 9.08
N GLY A 178 19.59 14.47 10.08
CA GLY A 178 18.14 14.56 9.87
C GLY A 178 17.70 15.81 9.11
N SER A 179 18.34 16.97 9.34
CA SER A 179 18.02 18.23 8.65
C SER A 179 18.33 18.17 7.16
N SER A 180 19.51 17.64 6.80
CA SER A 180 20.06 17.67 5.44
C SER A 180 19.67 16.44 4.61
N PHE A 181 19.59 15.26 5.24
CA PHE A 181 19.32 13.99 4.58
C PHE A 181 17.92 13.43 4.87
N GLY A 182 17.27 13.87 5.96
CA GLY A 182 16.02 13.26 6.44
C GLY A 182 16.27 11.97 7.23
N TYR A 183 15.20 11.28 7.60
CA TYR A 183 15.28 9.97 8.23
C TYR A 183 15.54 8.90 7.18
N ALA A 184 16.63 8.15 7.33
CA ALA A 184 16.93 7.00 6.50
C ALA A 184 17.64 5.92 7.33
N ARG A 185 17.38 4.65 7.00
CA ARG A 185 18.15 3.51 7.49
C ARG A 185 19.13 3.04 6.43
N GLN A 186 20.12 2.22 6.81
CA GLN A 186 21.08 1.65 5.86
C GLN A 186 20.87 0.17 5.57
N ASP A 187 21.30 -0.24 4.38
CA ASP A 187 21.80 -1.59 4.13
C ASP A 187 23.34 -1.57 4.12
N SER A 188 23.95 -2.69 4.47
CA SER A 188 25.40 -2.81 4.56
C SER A 188 25.89 -4.20 4.20
N TRP A 189 27.02 -4.27 3.53
CA TRP A 189 27.75 -5.52 3.29
C TRP A 189 29.25 -5.28 3.29
N TYR A 190 30.03 -6.37 3.25
CA TYR A 190 31.47 -6.32 3.40
C TYR A 190 32.22 -7.07 2.30
N ALA A 191 33.48 -6.68 2.12
CA ALA A 191 34.44 -7.35 1.27
C ALA A 191 35.78 -7.54 2.01
N ASP A 192 36.22 -8.79 2.09
CA ASP A 192 37.59 -9.15 2.47
C ASP A 192 38.31 -9.84 1.30
N ASN A 193 39.54 -10.29 1.52
CA ASN A 193 40.32 -10.94 0.47
C ASN A 193 39.66 -12.19 -0.13
N THR A 194 38.82 -12.90 0.65
CA THR A 194 38.11 -14.09 0.18
C THR A 194 36.91 -13.70 -0.67
N VAL A 195 36.19 -12.64 -0.31
CA VAL A 195 35.09 -12.07 -1.10
C VAL A 195 35.60 -11.56 -2.44
N ILE A 196 36.68 -10.77 -2.46
CA ILE A 196 37.27 -10.24 -3.70
C ILE A 196 37.79 -11.36 -4.62
N ALA A 197 38.34 -12.43 -4.05
CA ALA A 197 38.80 -13.58 -4.83
C ALA A 197 37.66 -14.49 -5.35
N ASN A 198 36.46 -14.35 -4.81
CA ASN A 198 35.31 -15.16 -5.20
C ASN A 198 34.81 -14.78 -6.60
N SER A 199 34.56 -15.77 -7.46
CA SER A 199 34.15 -15.55 -8.84
C SER A 199 32.73 -15.00 -9.01
N VAL A 200 31.89 -15.06 -7.97
CA VAL A 200 30.52 -14.55 -7.95
C VAL A 200 30.44 -13.25 -7.16
N LEU A 201 31.04 -13.20 -5.95
CA LEU A 201 30.94 -12.04 -5.06
C LEU A 201 31.93 -10.93 -5.42
N GLY A 202 33.15 -11.27 -5.83
CA GLY A 202 34.17 -10.28 -6.20
C GLY A 202 33.72 -9.29 -7.29
N PRO A 203 33.06 -9.75 -8.37
CA PRO A 203 32.45 -8.87 -9.37
C PRO A 203 31.44 -7.87 -8.82
N LEU A 204 30.67 -8.20 -7.78
CA LEU A 204 29.70 -7.28 -7.16
C LEU A 204 30.41 -6.04 -6.59
N GLU A 205 31.64 -6.22 -6.13
CA GLU A 205 32.40 -5.16 -5.47
C GLU A 205 33.27 -4.33 -6.43
N THR A 206 33.56 -4.86 -7.63
CA THR A 206 34.68 -4.41 -8.46
C THR A 206 34.38 -4.17 -9.93
N ILE A 207 33.25 -4.67 -10.44
CA ILE A 207 32.88 -4.52 -11.86
C ILE A 207 31.63 -3.64 -11.99
N PRO A 208 31.66 -2.57 -12.81
CA PRO A 208 30.54 -1.65 -13.01
C PRO A 208 29.49 -2.21 -13.99
N LYS A 209 29.20 -3.52 -13.89
CA LYS A 209 28.26 -4.24 -14.74
C LYS A 209 27.30 -5.03 -13.88
N GLN A 210 26.06 -5.09 -14.33
CA GLN A 210 25.00 -5.86 -13.69
C GLN A 210 25.39 -7.33 -13.52
N GLN A 211 25.24 -7.83 -12.29
CA GLN A 211 25.45 -9.22 -11.91
C GLN A 211 24.18 -9.77 -11.29
N GLN A 212 24.05 -11.10 -11.20
CA GLN A 212 22.85 -11.72 -10.63
C GLN A 212 22.51 -11.18 -9.24
N TYR A 213 23.50 -10.92 -8.39
CA TYR A 213 23.30 -10.45 -7.01
C TYR A 213 23.67 -8.97 -6.79
N SER A 214 23.70 -8.14 -7.84
CA SER A 214 23.88 -6.70 -7.65
C SER A 214 22.77 -6.12 -6.77
N TRP A 215 23.12 -5.10 -5.99
CA TRP A 215 22.18 -4.41 -5.12
C TRP A 215 21.09 -3.71 -5.95
N ARG A 216 19.81 -3.87 -5.55
CA ARG A 216 18.63 -3.39 -6.29
C ARG A 216 17.49 -2.99 -5.39
N ILE A 217 16.77 -1.95 -5.79
CA ILE A 217 15.52 -1.51 -5.18
C ILE A 217 14.48 -1.17 -6.23
N GLY A 218 13.28 -1.71 -6.07
CA GLY A 218 12.10 -1.44 -6.87
C GLY A 218 11.33 -0.22 -6.39
N THR A 219 10.25 0.08 -7.07
CA THR A 219 9.37 1.23 -6.77
C THR A 219 8.07 0.81 -6.10
N GLY A 220 7.92 -0.48 -5.75
CA GLY A 220 6.63 -1.10 -5.41
C GLY A 220 6.02 -1.83 -6.61
N TYR A 221 4.78 -2.28 -6.45
CA TYR A 221 3.96 -2.87 -7.53
C TYR A 221 3.14 -1.78 -8.22
N HIS A 222 3.19 -1.74 -9.54
CA HIS A 222 2.53 -0.73 -10.35
C HIS A 222 1.85 -1.33 -11.56
N SER A 223 0.88 -0.62 -12.11
CA SER A 223 0.26 -1.01 -13.38
C SER A 223 1.29 -0.91 -14.52
N PRO A 224 1.24 -1.78 -15.55
CA PRO A 224 2.08 -1.63 -16.73
C PRO A 224 1.84 -0.27 -17.40
N TYR A 225 2.90 0.32 -17.94
CA TYR A 225 2.90 1.64 -18.58
C TYR A 225 2.62 2.84 -17.65
N ASP A 226 2.58 2.64 -16.34
CA ASP A 226 2.49 3.75 -15.37
C ASP A 226 3.78 4.61 -15.42
N PRO A 227 3.69 5.95 -15.59
CA PRO A 227 4.85 6.83 -15.51
C PRO A 227 5.35 7.07 -14.07
N ILE A 228 4.49 6.93 -13.05
CA ILE A 228 4.79 7.22 -11.63
C ILE A 228 6.02 6.44 -11.11
N PRO A 229 6.21 5.14 -11.42
CA PRO A 229 7.42 4.39 -11.06
C PRO A 229 8.73 5.08 -11.43
N TYR A 230 8.79 5.70 -12.61
CA TYR A 230 9.99 6.38 -13.08
C TYR A 230 10.24 7.69 -12.31
N GLU A 231 9.18 8.37 -11.88
CA GLU A 231 9.28 9.54 -10.99
C GLU A 231 9.79 9.13 -9.60
N ILE A 232 9.25 8.05 -9.02
CA ILE A 232 9.70 7.51 -7.73
C ILE A 232 11.19 7.12 -7.81
N ALA A 233 11.60 6.45 -8.88
CA ALA A 233 13.00 6.07 -9.08
C ALA A 233 13.92 7.29 -9.23
N ALA A 234 13.50 8.31 -9.98
CA ALA A 234 14.27 9.53 -10.21
C ALA A 234 14.35 10.48 -9.01
N ASN A 235 13.38 10.38 -8.10
CA ASN A 235 13.36 11.17 -6.87
C ASN A 235 14.32 10.65 -5.78
N ARG A 236 14.96 9.48 -6.00
CA ARG A 236 15.89 8.89 -5.03
C ARG A 236 17.31 9.39 -5.24
N THR A 237 17.94 9.80 -4.13
CA THR A 237 19.38 10.03 -4.05
C THR A 237 20.00 9.00 -3.13
N TYR A 238 21.06 8.34 -3.60
CA TYR A 238 21.76 7.28 -2.89
C TYR A 238 23.06 7.83 -2.32
N LEU A 239 23.19 7.80 -1.00
CA LEU A 239 24.48 8.00 -0.31
C LEU A 239 25.13 6.64 -0.12
N VAL A 240 26.31 6.47 -0.70
CA VAL A 240 27.15 5.29 -0.50
C VAL A 240 28.34 5.67 0.35
N ALA A 241 28.41 5.14 1.57
CA ALA A 241 29.56 5.27 2.45
C ALA A 241 30.42 4.00 2.39
N THR A 242 31.68 4.13 2.04
CA THR A 242 32.67 3.05 2.03
C THR A 242 33.63 3.23 3.20
N ALA A 243 33.55 2.33 4.16
CA ALA A 243 34.48 2.25 5.28
C ALA A 243 35.65 1.32 4.94
N TRP A 244 36.85 1.88 4.98
CA TRP A 244 38.11 1.22 4.71
C TRP A 244 38.75 0.86 6.04
N GLY A 245 38.85 -0.43 6.35
CA GLY A 245 39.31 -0.89 7.66
C GLY A 245 40.24 -2.10 7.61
N TYR A 246 40.62 -2.54 8.81
CA TYR A 246 41.50 -3.68 9.00
C TYR A 246 40.71 -4.98 9.16
N SER A 247 41.32 -6.08 8.70
CA SER A 247 40.87 -7.45 8.95
C SER A 247 41.07 -7.86 10.41
N LYS A 248 40.16 -8.69 10.94
CA LYS A 248 40.23 -9.27 12.30
C LYS A 248 41.58 -9.94 12.59
N LYS A 249 42.24 -10.47 11.56
CA LYS A 249 43.51 -11.19 11.62
C LYS A 249 44.73 -10.26 11.80
N LEU A 250 44.58 -8.96 11.58
CA LEU A 250 45.67 -8.01 11.74
C LEU A 250 46.07 -7.88 13.22
N ALA A 251 47.38 -7.85 13.50
CA ALA A 251 47.91 -7.69 14.86
C ALA A 251 47.39 -6.39 15.51
N ALA A 252 47.03 -6.46 16.80
CA ALA A 252 46.44 -5.33 17.52
C ALA A 252 47.28 -4.05 17.48
N SER A 253 48.61 -4.17 17.52
CA SER A 253 49.56 -3.05 17.43
C SER A 253 49.60 -2.35 16.08
N ALA A 254 49.08 -2.97 15.02
CA ALA A 254 49.03 -2.42 13.66
C ALA A 254 47.65 -1.86 13.28
N ARG A 255 46.65 -1.97 14.16
CA ARG A 255 45.28 -1.50 13.92
C ARG A 255 45.22 0.02 14.08
N LYS A 256 44.57 0.67 13.12
CA LYS A 256 44.24 2.11 13.14
C LYS A 256 42.75 2.25 12.92
N THR A 257 42.16 3.36 13.37
CA THR A 257 40.75 3.66 13.11
C THR A 257 40.49 3.63 11.59
N PRO A 258 39.46 2.89 11.13
CA PRO A 258 39.01 2.91 9.75
C PRO A 258 38.73 4.33 9.26
N LYS A 259 38.79 4.53 7.95
CA LYS A 259 38.41 5.80 7.31
C LYS A 259 37.21 5.57 6.42
N VAL A 260 36.34 6.58 6.33
CA VAL A 260 35.13 6.51 5.51
C VAL A 260 35.25 7.49 4.34
N THR A 261 34.80 7.05 3.18
CA THR A 261 34.65 7.89 1.98
C THR A 261 33.24 7.74 1.46
N TRP A 262 32.61 8.83 1.03
CA TRP A 262 31.22 8.84 0.61
C TRP A 262 31.06 9.39 -0.79
N THR A 263 30.00 8.94 -1.46
CA THR A 263 29.52 9.49 -2.72
C THR A 263 28.01 9.51 -2.73
N CYS A 264 27.44 10.55 -3.34
CA CYS A 264 26.00 10.68 -3.52
C CYS A 264 25.68 10.67 -5.00
N ILE A 265 24.65 9.93 -5.39
CA ILE A 265 24.29 9.73 -6.79
C ILE A 265 22.77 9.63 -6.96
N SER A 266 22.27 10.25 -8.01
CA SER A 266 20.87 10.24 -8.46
C SER A 266 20.84 9.88 -9.95
N SER A 267 19.68 9.46 -10.46
CA SER A 267 19.52 9.07 -11.86
C SER A 267 19.23 10.23 -12.81
N GLY A 268 19.14 11.46 -12.29
CA GLY A 268 18.73 12.64 -13.06
C GLY A 268 17.21 12.79 -13.15
N ASP A 269 16.74 13.35 -14.27
CA ASP A 269 15.31 13.55 -14.52
C ASP A 269 14.54 12.23 -14.66
N ALA A 270 13.26 12.26 -14.31
CA ALA A 270 12.38 11.11 -14.49
C ALA A 270 12.26 10.74 -15.98
N TYR A 271 12.44 9.46 -16.28
CA TYR A 271 12.14 8.95 -17.61
C TYR A 271 10.64 9.03 -17.87
N VAL A 272 10.26 9.69 -18.96
CA VAL A 272 8.86 9.74 -19.40
C VAL A 272 8.67 8.69 -20.49
N PRO A 273 7.92 7.60 -20.22
CA PRO A 273 7.68 6.59 -21.24
C PRO A 273 6.94 7.19 -22.45
N PRO A 274 7.28 6.77 -23.68
CA PRO A 274 6.58 7.23 -24.87
C PRO A 274 5.09 6.88 -24.78
N LEU A 275 4.23 7.83 -25.16
CA LEU A 275 2.79 7.62 -25.22
C LEU A 275 2.48 6.36 -26.05
N PRO A 276 1.56 5.49 -25.61
CA PRO A 276 1.16 4.32 -26.39
C PRO A 276 0.70 4.77 -27.78
N PRO A 277 0.99 3.99 -28.83
CA PRO A 277 0.72 4.39 -30.20
C PRO A 277 -0.76 4.76 -30.36
N PRO A 278 -1.08 5.86 -31.05
CA PRO A 278 -2.46 6.26 -31.28
C PRO A 278 -3.18 5.15 -32.06
N PRO A 279 -4.46 4.89 -31.75
CA PRO A 279 -5.23 3.92 -32.50
C PRO A 279 -5.26 4.32 -34.00
N PRO A 280 -5.24 3.35 -34.93
CA PRO A 280 -5.19 3.65 -36.35
C PRO A 280 -6.38 4.50 -36.78
N PRO A 281 -6.21 5.42 -37.76
CA PRO A 281 -7.24 6.39 -38.12
C PRO A 281 -8.47 5.68 -38.69
N SER A 282 -9.63 5.89 -38.06
CA SER A 282 -10.91 5.39 -38.55
C SER A 282 -11.28 6.06 -39.87
N SER A 283 -11.32 5.28 -40.94
CA SER A 283 -11.92 5.68 -42.20
C SER A 283 -13.45 5.76 -42.02
N THR A 284 -14.00 6.90 -42.41
CA THR A 284 -15.41 7.23 -42.35
C THR A 284 -16.16 6.34 -43.33
N THR A 285 -16.96 5.41 -42.83
CA THR A 285 -18.03 4.80 -43.63
C THR A 285 -19.28 4.68 -42.78
N THR A 286 -20.35 5.29 -43.29
CA THR A 286 -21.67 5.38 -42.69
C THR A 286 -22.30 3.99 -42.60
N THR A 287 -22.39 3.42 -41.40
CA THR A 287 -23.23 2.26 -41.10
C THR A 287 -23.81 2.39 -39.69
N THR A 288 -25.09 2.01 -39.58
CA THR A 288 -25.96 1.87 -38.41
C THR A 288 -25.25 1.49 -37.09
N PRO A 289 -25.73 1.97 -35.92
CA PRO A 289 -25.00 1.83 -34.66
C PRO A 289 -24.93 0.36 -34.24
N SER A 290 -23.74 -0.22 -34.33
CA SER A 290 -23.41 -1.50 -33.73
C SER A 290 -22.70 -1.27 -32.40
N LYS A 291 -23.25 -1.91 -31.35
CA LYS A 291 -22.77 -2.03 -29.97
C LYS A 291 -21.23 -2.12 -29.89
N PRO A 292 -20.53 -1.26 -29.14
CA PRO A 292 -19.09 -1.36 -28.96
C PRO A 292 -18.76 -2.59 -28.11
N THR A 293 -18.02 -3.53 -28.69
CA THR A 293 -17.54 -4.75 -28.04
C THR A 293 -16.17 -4.49 -27.40
N SER A 294 -16.12 -3.71 -26.33
CA SER A 294 -15.01 -3.83 -25.37
C SER A 294 -15.38 -4.95 -24.41
N THR A 295 -14.64 -6.06 -24.42
CA THR A 295 -14.84 -7.12 -23.42
C THR A 295 -14.44 -6.57 -22.05
N PRO A 296 -15.34 -6.55 -21.04
CA PRO A 296 -14.98 -6.08 -19.71
C PRO A 296 -13.83 -6.88 -19.10
N THR A 297 -12.92 -6.18 -18.43
CA THR A 297 -11.80 -6.79 -17.69
C THR A 297 -12.34 -7.39 -16.40
N VAL A 298 -11.73 -8.47 -15.91
CA VAL A 298 -12.12 -9.04 -14.62
C VAL A 298 -11.66 -8.10 -13.51
N ILE A 299 -12.59 -7.72 -12.62
CA ILE A 299 -12.26 -6.97 -11.40
C ILE A 299 -11.87 -7.98 -10.31
N PRO A 300 -10.66 -7.90 -9.73
CA PRO A 300 -10.29 -8.73 -8.59
C PRO A 300 -11.27 -8.56 -7.43
N ASN A 301 -11.56 -9.64 -6.72
CA ASN A 301 -12.54 -9.61 -5.63
C ASN A 301 -12.03 -8.93 -4.34
N THR A 302 -10.80 -8.43 -4.36
CA THR A 302 -10.13 -7.66 -3.31
C THR A 302 -10.11 -6.16 -3.59
N ASP A 303 -10.43 -5.77 -4.82
CA ASP A 303 -10.32 -4.39 -5.28
C ASP A 303 -11.68 -3.72 -5.16
N ALA A 304 -11.70 -2.48 -4.71
CA ALA A 304 -12.91 -1.68 -4.77
C ALA A 304 -13.30 -1.37 -6.21
N TYR A 305 -14.58 -1.04 -6.41
CA TYR A 305 -15.08 -0.56 -7.68
C TYR A 305 -15.93 0.69 -7.48
N TYR A 306 -15.73 1.70 -8.32
CA TYR A 306 -16.54 2.91 -8.37
C TYR A 306 -16.86 3.26 -9.82
N ASP A 307 -18.11 3.65 -10.07
CA ASP A 307 -18.53 4.17 -11.36
C ASP A 307 -19.61 5.25 -11.20
N ASP A 308 -19.31 6.43 -11.71
CA ASP A 308 -20.24 7.56 -11.92
C ASP A 308 -20.70 7.63 -13.38
N PHE A 309 -20.38 6.61 -14.17
CA PHE A 309 -20.71 6.45 -15.58
C PHE A 309 -20.17 7.57 -16.49
N THR A 310 -19.23 8.39 -16.02
CA THR A 310 -18.53 9.38 -16.86
C THR A 310 -17.69 8.73 -17.95
N ALA A 311 -17.21 7.50 -17.70
CA ALA A 311 -16.47 6.69 -18.66
C ALA A 311 -17.35 5.78 -19.54
N GLY A 312 -18.67 5.85 -19.37
CA GLY A 312 -19.66 4.98 -20.02
C GLY A 312 -19.59 3.52 -19.54
N LEU A 313 -20.21 2.61 -20.28
CA LEU A 313 -20.39 1.19 -19.88
C LEU A 313 -19.16 0.27 -20.06
N LYS A 314 -17.93 0.78 -20.03
CA LYS A 314 -16.72 0.00 -20.41
C LYS A 314 -16.53 -1.31 -19.61
N GLN A 315 -16.87 -1.31 -18.32
CA GLN A 315 -16.73 -2.46 -17.42
C GLN A 315 -18.02 -3.29 -17.26
N TRP A 316 -19.09 -2.91 -17.95
CA TRP A 316 -20.41 -3.49 -17.77
C TRP A 316 -20.79 -4.40 -18.93
N THR A 317 -21.31 -5.57 -18.61
CA THR A 317 -21.97 -6.46 -19.56
C THR A 317 -23.48 -6.33 -19.38
N THR A 318 -24.19 -5.91 -20.44
CA THR A 318 -25.65 -5.85 -20.43
C THR A 318 -26.25 -7.17 -20.92
N TYR A 319 -27.33 -7.60 -20.26
CA TYR A 319 -28.20 -8.70 -20.65
C TYR A 319 -29.58 -8.08 -20.89
N GLY A 320 -29.96 -8.02 -22.16
CA GLY A 320 -30.96 -7.10 -22.68
C GLY A 320 -30.39 -5.80 -23.26
N ASP A 321 -31.29 -4.98 -23.79
CA ASP A 321 -30.99 -3.82 -24.64
C ASP A 321 -31.48 -2.48 -24.05
N SER A 322 -32.03 -2.48 -22.82
CA SER A 322 -32.53 -1.26 -22.16
C SER A 322 -31.45 -0.36 -21.56
N PHE A 323 -30.25 -0.88 -21.28
CA PHE A 323 -29.20 -0.13 -20.61
C PHE A 323 -28.36 0.71 -21.57
N SER A 324 -28.22 1.98 -21.25
CA SER A 324 -27.32 2.92 -21.92
C SER A 324 -26.64 3.82 -20.88
N SER A 325 -25.45 4.31 -21.21
CA SER A 325 -24.85 5.42 -20.47
C SER A 325 -25.07 6.70 -21.27
N ASP A 326 -25.92 7.59 -20.77
CA ASP A 326 -26.07 8.95 -21.25
C ASP A 326 -26.08 9.87 -20.02
N SER A 327 -25.53 11.09 -20.14
CA SER A 327 -25.60 12.11 -19.08
C SER A 327 -24.99 11.78 -17.70
N ARG A 328 -23.88 11.03 -17.63
CA ARG A 328 -23.19 10.63 -16.37
C ARG A 328 -24.07 9.77 -15.44
N LEU A 329 -24.98 9.01 -16.03
CA LEU A 329 -25.87 8.09 -15.34
C LEU A 329 -25.89 6.79 -16.13
N LEU A 330 -26.14 5.69 -15.44
CA LEU A 330 -26.60 4.46 -16.09
C LEU A 330 -28.11 4.50 -16.19
N ILE A 331 -28.62 4.64 -17.40
CA ILE A 331 -30.05 4.70 -17.68
C ILE A 331 -30.50 3.35 -18.21
N ALA A 332 -31.53 2.80 -17.58
CA ALA A 332 -32.30 1.69 -18.09
C ALA A 332 -33.67 2.20 -18.56
N ASP A 333 -33.97 2.01 -19.85
CA ASP A 333 -35.34 2.12 -20.34
C ASP A 333 -36.23 1.04 -19.70
N TYR A 334 -37.55 1.16 -19.88
CA TYR A 334 -38.50 0.17 -19.39
C TYR A 334 -38.13 -1.24 -19.87
N SER A 335 -37.93 -2.17 -18.94
CA SER A 335 -37.68 -3.59 -19.23
C SER A 335 -38.36 -4.51 -18.21
N LEU A 336 -38.69 -5.71 -18.67
CA LEU A 336 -39.23 -6.81 -17.87
C LEU A 336 -38.14 -7.66 -17.21
N GLY A 337 -36.89 -7.17 -17.08
CA GLY A 337 -35.85 -7.99 -16.46
C GLY A 337 -34.40 -7.76 -16.86
N ASP A 338 -34.10 -6.69 -17.59
CA ASP A 338 -32.75 -6.44 -18.05
C ASP A 338 -31.82 -6.20 -16.85
N LYS A 339 -30.55 -6.53 -17.07
CA LYS A 339 -29.50 -6.36 -16.06
C LYS A 339 -28.17 -5.97 -16.68
N ALA A 340 -27.40 -5.20 -15.92
CA ALA A 340 -26.03 -4.86 -16.22
C ALA A 340 -25.12 -5.39 -15.11
N LEU A 341 -24.07 -6.14 -15.47
CA LEU A 341 -23.17 -6.79 -14.53
C LEU A 341 -21.72 -6.39 -14.76
N LEU A 342 -21.02 -6.19 -13.66
CA LEU A 342 -19.57 -6.13 -13.62
C LEU A 342 -19.00 -7.53 -13.71
N LYS A 343 -17.87 -7.67 -14.40
CA LYS A 343 -17.13 -8.94 -14.44
C LYS A 343 -16.31 -9.11 -13.16
N SER A 344 -17.00 -9.37 -12.05
CA SER A 344 -16.44 -9.53 -10.70
C SER A 344 -16.69 -10.94 -10.13
N SER A 345 -16.12 -11.21 -8.95
CA SER A 345 -16.40 -12.41 -8.15
C SER A 345 -16.36 -12.09 -6.66
N TYR A 346 -17.04 -11.02 -6.24
CA TYR A 346 -17.02 -10.58 -4.85
C TYR A 346 -17.74 -11.60 -3.96
N SER A 347 -17.25 -11.74 -2.73
CA SER A 347 -17.87 -12.60 -1.70
C SER A 347 -18.46 -11.74 -0.59
N ASN A 348 -17.64 -11.01 0.14
CA ASN A 348 -18.03 -10.15 1.26
C ASN A 348 -17.74 -8.70 0.91
N PHE A 349 -18.72 -7.82 1.02
CA PHE A 349 -18.63 -6.45 0.54
C PHE A 349 -19.75 -5.57 1.08
N THR A 350 -19.59 -4.27 0.93
CA THR A 350 -20.73 -3.35 0.76
C THR A 350 -20.90 -3.04 -0.71
N PHE A 351 -22.14 -3.00 -1.19
CA PHE A 351 -22.49 -2.58 -2.53
C PHE A 351 -23.62 -1.56 -2.44
N GLU A 352 -23.41 -0.36 -2.96
CA GLU A 352 -24.35 0.74 -2.90
C GLU A 352 -24.49 1.49 -4.22
N ALA A 353 -25.64 2.12 -4.43
CA ALA A 353 -25.93 2.99 -5.56
C ALA A 353 -27.07 3.96 -5.23
N ASP A 354 -27.08 5.10 -5.91
CA ASP A 354 -28.24 5.99 -5.95
C ASP A 354 -29.17 5.55 -7.09
N ILE A 355 -30.45 5.31 -6.78
CA ILE A 355 -31.45 4.77 -7.71
C ILE A 355 -32.62 5.74 -7.82
N THR A 356 -32.96 6.15 -9.05
CA THR A 356 -34.14 6.98 -9.34
C THR A 356 -35.09 6.21 -10.25
N LEU A 357 -36.34 6.02 -9.79
CA LEU A 357 -37.39 5.36 -10.56
C LEU A 357 -38.35 6.39 -11.17
N PRO A 358 -38.69 6.33 -12.47
CA PRO A 358 -39.54 7.33 -13.13
C PRO A 358 -41.04 7.01 -13.06
N SER A 359 -41.43 5.76 -12.81
CA SER A 359 -42.82 5.25 -12.87
C SER A 359 -43.35 4.83 -11.50
N ASP A 360 -44.68 4.67 -11.41
CA ASP A 360 -45.38 4.24 -10.19
C ASP A 360 -45.47 2.71 -10.02
N SER A 361 -44.94 1.93 -10.96
CA SER A 361 -44.90 0.46 -10.92
C SER A 361 -43.49 -0.10 -11.13
N GLY A 362 -43.30 -1.37 -10.76
CA GLY A 362 -42.07 -2.11 -10.96
C GLY A 362 -41.01 -1.85 -9.88
N ASN A 363 -39.82 -2.42 -10.05
CA ASN A 363 -38.72 -2.25 -9.11
C ASN A 363 -37.35 -2.20 -9.82
N ALA A 364 -36.41 -1.53 -9.17
CA ALA A 364 -35.03 -1.42 -9.61
C ALA A 364 -34.09 -1.61 -8.42
N GLY A 365 -32.91 -2.18 -8.65
CA GLY A 365 -32.07 -2.57 -7.54
C GLY A 365 -30.72 -3.18 -7.91
N LEU A 366 -30.05 -3.65 -6.87
CA LEU A 366 -28.75 -4.29 -6.91
C LEU A 366 -28.93 -5.81 -7.03
N ILE A 367 -28.25 -6.41 -8.00
CA ILE A 367 -28.06 -7.86 -8.09
C ILE A 367 -26.63 -8.21 -7.71
N PHE A 368 -26.46 -9.26 -6.93
CA PHE A 368 -25.14 -9.56 -6.33
C PHE A 368 -24.91 -11.05 -6.11
N ARG A 369 -23.63 -11.44 -6.08
CA ARG A 369 -23.18 -12.85 -6.11
C ARG A 369 -23.80 -13.65 -7.26
N VAL A 370 -23.88 -13.04 -8.44
CA VAL A 370 -24.55 -13.56 -9.63
C VAL A 370 -23.67 -14.55 -10.39
N SER A 371 -24.26 -15.66 -10.84
CA SER A 371 -23.67 -16.62 -11.77
C SER A 371 -24.68 -17.00 -12.86
N ASN A 372 -24.16 -17.43 -14.01
CA ASN A 372 -24.95 -17.83 -15.18
C ASN A 372 -26.01 -16.82 -15.63
N PRO A 373 -25.69 -15.52 -15.75
CA PRO A 373 -26.65 -14.54 -16.27
C PRO A 373 -26.98 -14.80 -17.75
N SER A 374 -28.26 -14.69 -18.11
CA SER A 374 -28.77 -14.64 -19.48
C SER A 374 -29.94 -13.67 -19.62
N ASP A 375 -30.46 -13.44 -20.81
CA ASP A 375 -31.60 -12.52 -20.98
C ASP A 375 -32.86 -13.04 -20.27
N GLY A 376 -33.58 -12.14 -19.59
CA GLY A 376 -34.81 -12.43 -18.83
C GLY A 376 -34.73 -12.06 -17.34
N ALA A 377 -35.91 -11.80 -16.75
CA ALA A 377 -36.10 -11.30 -15.39
C ALA A 377 -35.26 -12.02 -14.33
N ASP A 378 -35.52 -13.31 -14.15
CA ASP A 378 -34.88 -14.12 -13.11
C ASP A 378 -33.85 -15.07 -13.72
N ALA A 379 -33.41 -14.80 -14.95
CA ALA A 379 -32.50 -15.62 -15.74
C ALA A 379 -31.04 -15.43 -15.28
N TYR A 380 -30.80 -15.76 -14.01
CA TYR A 380 -29.53 -15.77 -13.32
C TYR A 380 -29.64 -16.58 -12.02
N LYS A 381 -28.50 -16.87 -11.39
CA LYS A 381 -28.42 -17.42 -10.04
C LYS A 381 -27.71 -16.43 -9.15
N GLY A 382 -28.39 -15.83 -8.18
CA GLY A 382 -27.83 -14.80 -7.32
C GLY A 382 -28.88 -14.14 -6.45
N TYR A 383 -28.50 -13.07 -5.74
CA TYR A 383 -29.43 -12.29 -4.92
C TYR A 383 -29.87 -11.00 -5.62
N TYR A 384 -30.96 -10.43 -5.14
CA TYR A 384 -31.48 -9.13 -5.53
C TYR A 384 -31.98 -8.37 -4.32
N ALA A 385 -31.58 -7.11 -4.19
CA ALA A 385 -32.19 -6.14 -3.31
C ALA A 385 -32.69 -4.98 -4.16
N GLY A 386 -33.97 -4.64 -4.10
CA GLY A 386 -34.55 -3.60 -4.94
C GLY A 386 -35.62 -2.80 -4.24
N ILE A 387 -35.81 -1.57 -4.72
CA ILE A 387 -36.83 -0.63 -4.25
C ILE A 387 -37.93 -0.48 -5.30
N SER A 388 -39.13 -0.20 -4.83
CA SER A 388 -40.32 -0.01 -5.66
C SER A 388 -41.10 1.22 -5.21
N THR A 389 -41.63 1.98 -6.16
CA THR A 389 -42.60 3.07 -5.93
C THR A 389 -43.96 2.57 -5.41
N GLU A 390 -44.15 1.25 -5.31
CA GLU A 390 -45.20 0.61 -4.51
C GLU A 390 -44.90 0.69 -2.99
N ASN A 391 -43.97 1.56 -2.59
CA ASN A 391 -43.53 1.82 -1.22
C ASN A 391 -42.98 0.58 -0.49
N ASN A 392 -42.09 -0.16 -1.16
CA ASN A 392 -41.41 -1.28 -0.53
C ASN A 392 -39.96 -1.44 -0.99
N VAL A 393 -39.19 -2.12 -0.14
CA VAL A 393 -37.90 -2.71 -0.47
C VAL A 393 -38.02 -4.22 -0.35
N VAL A 394 -37.45 -4.94 -1.30
CA VAL A 394 -37.48 -6.40 -1.36
C VAL A 394 -36.07 -6.97 -1.37
N LEU A 395 -35.87 -8.06 -0.64
CA LEU A 395 -34.71 -8.94 -0.76
C LEU A 395 -35.21 -10.29 -1.27
N GLY A 396 -34.56 -10.84 -2.28
CA GLY A 396 -34.82 -12.18 -2.76
C GLY A 396 -33.65 -12.78 -3.50
N ARG A 397 -33.87 -13.97 -4.04
CA ARG A 397 -32.87 -14.70 -4.82
C ARG A 397 -33.49 -15.26 -6.08
N ALA A 398 -32.71 -15.26 -7.15
CA ALA A 398 -33.06 -15.88 -8.40
C ALA A 398 -32.32 -17.22 -8.55
N ALA A 399 -33.01 -18.23 -9.07
CA ALA A 399 -32.44 -19.52 -9.45
C ALA A 399 -32.93 -19.98 -10.84
N ASN A 400 -33.08 -19.06 -11.80
CA ASN A 400 -33.98 -19.18 -12.97
C ASN A 400 -35.47 -19.22 -12.60
N ASP A 401 -35.78 -18.76 -11.40
CA ASP A 401 -37.11 -18.54 -10.83
C ASP A 401 -36.94 -17.57 -9.64
N TRP A 402 -38.01 -16.92 -9.19
CA TRP A 402 -37.95 -15.94 -8.11
C TRP A 402 -38.28 -16.56 -6.76
N THR A 403 -37.48 -16.25 -5.74
CA THR A 403 -37.80 -16.54 -4.33
C THR A 403 -37.62 -15.28 -3.50
N GLN A 404 -38.73 -14.73 -2.99
CA GLN A 404 -38.69 -13.63 -2.03
C GLN A 404 -38.19 -14.13 -0.68
N ILE A 405 -37.21 -13.41 -0.10
CA ILE A 405 -36.67 -13.65 1.24
C ILE A 405 -37.34 -12.71 2.25
N SER A 406 -37.48 -11.43 1.90
CA SER A 406 -38.10 -10.41 2.75
C SER A 406 -38.65 -9.26 1.92
N LEU A 407 -39.71 -8.62 2.41
CA LEU A 407 -40.31 -7.42 1.84
C LEU A 407 -40.73 -6.53 3.00
N VAL A 408 -40.35 -5.25 2.94
CA VAL A 408 -40.59 -4.27 4.00
C VAL A 408 -41.11 -2.99 3.38
N ASP A 409 -42.17 -2.43 3.98
CA ASP A 409 -42.73 -1.15 3.54
C ASP A 409 -41.77 0.00 3.86
N VAL A 410 -41.55 0.88 2.87
CA VAL A 410 -40.71 2.08 2.98
C VAL A 410 -41.16 3.10 1.94
N ASP A 411 -41.18 4.38 2.29
CA ASP A 411 -41.58 5.44 1.37
C ASP A 411 -40.54 5.61 0.25
N ILE A 412 -40.92 5.29 -0.99
CA ILE A 412 -40.10 5.44 -2.19
C ILE A 412 -40.83 6.36 -3.15
N ALA A 413 -40.30 7.56 -3.33
CA ALA A 413 -40.90 8.57 -4.19
C ALA A 413 -40.41 8.43 -5.63
N ALA A 414 -41.32 8.43 -6.59
CA ALA A 414 -40.97 8.52 -8.01
C ALA A 414 -40.18 9.81 -8.29
N ASN A 415 -39.26 9.73 -9.26
CA ASN A 415 -38.39 10.81 -9.72
C ASN A 415 -37.50 11.43 -8.62
N LYS A 416 -37.24 10.66 -7.55
CA LYS A 416 -36.30 11.01 -6.49
C LYS A 416 -35.21 9.94 -6.38
N ALA A 417 -33.97 10.39 -6.24
CA ALA A 417 -32.86 9.49 -5.94
C ALA A 417 -32.99 8.92 -4.53
N HIS A 418 -32.82 7.61 -4.42
CA HIS A 418 -32.82 6.84 -3.19
C HIS A 418 -31.52 6.05 -3.07
N HIS A 419 -30.83 6.20 -1.94
CA HIS A 419 -29.56 5.51 -1.71
C HIS A 419 -29.84 4.10 -1.19
N LEU A 420 -29.54 3.09 -2.00
CA LEU A 420 -29.71 1.68 -1.67
C LEU A 420 -28.34 1.05 -1.41
N LYS A 421 -28.20 0.39 -0.26
CA LYS A 421 -26.97 -0.32 0.13
C LYS A 421 -27.28 -1.73 0.57
N VAL A 422 -26.49 -2.69 0.10
CA VAL A 422 -26.40 -4.04 0.67
C VAL A 422 -25.06 -4.23 1.36
N LYS A 423 -25.10 -4.81 2.56
CA LYS A 423 -23.92 -5.19 3.33
C LYS A 423 -23.92 -6.69 3.49
N VAL A 424 -22.95 -7.35 2.86
CA VAL A 424 -22.89 -8.81 2.76
C VAL A 424 -21.66 -9.31 3.51
N ARG A 425 -21.90 -10.10 4.56
CA ARG A 425 -20.86 -10.72 5.41
C ARG A 425 -21.17 -12.20 5.58
N GLU A 426 -20.42 -13.05 4.88
CA GLU A 426 -20.62 -14.49 4.81
C GLU A 426 -22.03 -14.83 4.30
N ASN A 427 -22.93 -15.30 5.18
CA ASN A 427 -24.33 -15.57 4.86
C ASN A 427 -25.29 -14.47 5.33
N LYS A 428 -24.79 -13.44 6.02
CA LYS A 428 -25.59 -12.31 6.49
C LYS A 428 -25.73 -11.26 5.38
N ILE A 429 -26.97 -10.84 5.13
CA ILE A 429 -27.33 -9.81 4.16
C ILE A 429 -28.17 -8.76 4.86
N ASP A 430 -27.64 -7.55 4.95
CA ASP A 430 -28.36 -6.38 5.46
C ASP A 430 -28.63 -5.39 4.33
N VAL A 431 -29.85 -4.86 4.25
CA VAL A 431 -30.30 -3.91 3.22
C VAL A 431 -30.73 -2.61 3.87
N TYR A 432 -30.20 -1.50 3.38
CA TYR A 432 -30.45 -0.14 3.86
C TYR A 432 -31.01 0.72 2.74
N VAL A 433 -31.95 1.61 3.06
CA VAL A 433 -32.53 2.56 2.10
C VAL A 433 -32.62 3.94 2.73
N ASN A 434 -31.92 4.90 2.14
CA ASN A 434 -31.75 6.29 2.61
C ASN A 434 -31.07 6.42 3.99
N ASP A 435 -31.64 5.83 5.04
CA ASP A 435 -31.04 5.78 6.37
C ASP A 435 -29.98 4.67 6.44
N MET A 436 -28.71 5.06 6.51
CA MET A 436 -27.58 4.13 6.55
C MET A 436 -27.25 3.63 7.96
N THR A 437 -27.95 4.09 8.99
CA THR A 437 -27.73 3.65 10.38
C THR A 437 -28.50 2.37 10.72
N LYS A 438 -29.62 2.13 10.04
CA LYS A 438 -30.54 1.05 10.36
C LYS A 438 -30.91 0.26 9.11
N SER A 439 -30.60 -1.03 9.11
CA SER A 439 -31.05 -1.91 8.05
C SER A 439 -32.57 -2.10 8.13
N LEU A 440 -33.23 -2.01 6.98
CA LEU A 440 -34.65 -2.32 6.84
C LEU A 440 -34.87 -3.82 6.72
N ILE A 441 -33.96 -4.53 6.05
CA ILE A 441 -33.96 -5.98 5.94
C ILE A 441 -32.65 -6.52 6.51
N SER A 442 -32.74 -7.58 7.31
CA SER A 442 -31.60 -8.30 7.87
C SER A 442 -31.87 -9.80 7.78
N ALA A 443 -31.27 -10.47 6.81
CA ALA A 443 -31.53 -11.87 6.48
C ALA A 443 -30.26 -12.73 6.54
N THR A 444 -30.44 -14.04 6.66
CA THR A 444 -29.36 -15.02 6.60
C THR A 444 -29.64 -16.03 5.49
N ASP A 445 -28.80 -16.08 4.47
CA ASP A 445 -28.91 -17.01 3.34
C ASP A 445 -27.51 -17.42 2.84
N SER A 446 -27.26 -18.72 2.73
CA SER A 446 -25.97 -19.31 2.32
C SER A 446 -26.00 -19.92 0.91
N THR A 447 -27.04 -19.64 0.11
CA THR A 447 -27.25 -20.26 -1.21
C THR A 447 -26.18 -19.85 -2.21
N TYR A 448 -25.86 -18.56 -2.25
CA TYR A 448 -24.79 -18.01 -3.09
C TYR A 448 -23.74 -17.32 -2.22
N THR A 449 -22.47 -17.66 -2.43
CA THR A 449 -21.34 -17.21 -1.58
C THR A 449 -20.42 -16.22 -2.29
N SER A 450 -20.42 -16.21 -3.62
CA SER A 450 -19.71 -15.24 -4.45
C SER A 450 -20.27 -15.18 -5.87
N GLY A 451 -19.94 -14.13 -6.62
CA GLY A 451 -20.29 -14.01 -8.04
C GLY A 451 -20.15 -12.58 -8.55
N MET A 452 -20.72 -12.33 -9.73
CA MET A 452 -20.78 -11.01 -10.35
C MET A 452 -21.78 -10.11 -9.63
N ASP A 453 -21.59 -8.80 -9.74
CA ASP A 453 -22.43 -7.80 -9.08
C ASP A 453 -22.81 -6.71 -10.07
N GLY A 454 -23.97 -6.09 -9.88
CA GLY A 454 -24.47 -5.07 -10.78
C GLY A 454 -25.91 -4.68 -10.48
N VAL A 455 -26.63 -4.27 -11.51
CA VAL A 455 -27.97 -3.68 -11.37
C VAL A 455 -28.99 -4.36 -12.26
N ARG A 456 -30.26 -4.28 -11.84
CA ARG A 456 -31.42 -4.85 -12.55
C ARG A 456 -32.60 -3.90 -12.49
N VAL A 457 -33.41 -3.89 -13.54
CA VAL A 457 -34.76 -3.31 -13.55
C VAL A 457 -35.82 -4.39 -13.86
N PHE A 458 -37.03 -4.21 -13.35
CA PHE A 458 -38.17 -5.08 -13.62
C PHE A 458 -39.48 -4.30 -13.64
N ASP A 459 -40.18 -4.33 -14.77
CA ASP A 459 -41.46 -3.64 -15.01
C ASP A 459 -41.38 -2.12 -14.78
N THR A 460 -40.18 -1.56 -14.96
CA THR A 460 -39.87 -0.14 -14.82
C THR A 460 -38.60 0.19 -15.60
N GLY A 461 -38.30 1.49 -15.75
CA GLY A 461 -36.96 1.99 -16.07
C GLY A 461 -36.30 2.53 -14.81
N ALA A 462 -35.02 2.90 -14.87
CA ALA A 462 -34.35 3.54 -13.73
C ALA A 462 -33.10 4.31 -14.17
N ALA A 463 -32.69 5.28 -13.36
CA ALA A 463 -31.36 5.84 -13.40
C ALA A 463 -30.56 5.34 -12.20
N PHE A 464 -29.34 4.88 -12.43
CA PHE A 464 -28.36 4.51 -11.42
C PHE A 464 -27.18 5.47 -11.47
N ASP A 465 -26.69 5.88 -10.31
CA ASP A 465 -25.51 6.72 -10.15
C ASP A 465 -24.71 6.28 -8.92
N ASN A 466 -23.45 6.73 -8.84
CA ASN A 466 -22.55 6.49 -7.71
C ASN A 466 -22.48 5.01 -7.29
N VAL A 467 -22.33 4.10 -8.26
CA VAL A 467 -22.23 2.66 -7.98
C VAL A 467 -20.88 2.40 -7.32
N GLN A 468 -20.89 1.84 -6.10
CA GLN A 468 -19.68 1.54 -5.34
C GLN A 468 -19.72 0.13 -4.77
N ILE A 469 -18.63 -0.61 -4.91
CA ILE A 469 -18.42 -1.90 -4.24
C ILE A 469 -17.12 -1.81 -3.44
N PHE A 470 -17.21 -2.04 -2.13
CA PHE A 470 -16.05 -2.10 -1.24
C PHE A 470 -15.93 -3.51 -0.66
N PRO A 471 -14.91 -4.29 -1.04
CA PRO A 471 -14.74 -5.63 -0.51
C PRO A 471 -14.27 -5.59 0.95
N LEU A 472 -14.72 -6.57 1.72
CA LEU A 472 -14.34 -6.73 3.12
C LEU A 472 -12.90 -7.25 3.20
N ALA A 473 -11.99 -6.43 3.67
CA ALA A 473 -10.58 -6.77 3.84
C ALA A 473 -10.26 -7.32 5.24
N PHE A 474 -11.00 -6.87 6.26
CA PHE A 474 -10.81 -7.33 7.63
C PHE A 474 -12.12 -7.35 8.42
N LYS A 475 -12.26 -8.35 9.30
CA LYS A 475 -13.31 -8.40 10.32
C LYS A 475 -12.80 -9.07 11.58
N ASP A 476 -13.16 -8.52 12.73
CA ASP A 476 -13.15 -9.22 14.00
C ASP A 476 -14.34 -8.79 14.87
N ASP A 477 -15.19 -9.75 15.21
CA ASP A 477 -16.26 -9.61 16.21
C ASP A 477 -15.88 -10.25 17.55
N PHE A 478 -14.60 -10.65 17.69
CA PHE A 478 -13.98 -11.21 18.89
C PHE A 478 -14.68 -12.44 19.50
N THR A 479 -15.68 -13.02 18.81
CA THR A 479 -16.38 -14.24 19.23
C THR A 479 -15.45 -15.45 19.30
N SER A 480 -14.34 -15.42 18.56
CA SER A 480 -13.27 -16.43 18.62
C SER A 480 -12.52 -16.45 19.96
N GLY A 481 -12.58 -15.37 20.75
CA GLY A 481 -11.82 -15.23 22.00
C GLY A 481 -10.30 -15.22 21.80
N SER A 482 -9.82 -14.81 20.62
CA SER A 482 -8.40 -14.85 20.25
C SER A 482 -7.86 -13.50 19.84
N MET A 483 -6.61 -13.20 20.25
CA MET A 483 -5.83 -12.03 19.81
C MET A 483 -4.98 -12.33 18.56
N ALA A 484 -5.15 -13.47 17.88
CA ALA A 484 -4.25 -13.91 16.82
C ALA A 484 -4.09 -12.92 15.65
N LYS A 485 -5.10 -12.09 15.39
CA LYS A 485 -5.10 -11.06 14.34
C LYS A 485 -4.45 -9.74 14.76
N TRP A 486 -4.00 -9.63 16.01
CA TRP A 486 -3.62 -8.37 16.64
C TRP A 486 -2.24 -8.46 17.30
N ILE A 487 -1.48 -7.36 17.29
CA ILE A 487 -0.28 -7.16 18.11
C ILE A 487 -0.51 -5.95 19.00
N SER A 488 -0.21 -6.07 20.29
CA SER A 488 -0.31 -4.97 21.25
C SER A 488 1.04 -4.28 21.45
N TYR A 489 0.98 -2.95 21.58
CA TYR A 489 2.12 -2.06 21.83
C TYR A 489 1.76 -1.13 22.98
N GLY A 490 2.23 -1.48 24.18
CA GLY A 490 1.76 -0.90 25.44
C GLY A 490 0.29 -1.23 25.76
N GLY A 491 -0.09 -1.03 27.02
CA GLY A 491 -1.44 -1.34 27.52
C GLY A 491 -1.71 -2.85 27.70
N ASP A 492 -2.87 -3.18 28.25
CA ASP A 492 -3.35 -4.56 28.43
C ASP A 492 -4.61 -4.78 27.60
N TYR A 493 -4.50 -5.62 26.57
CA TYR A 493 -5.55 -5.97 25.64
C TYR A 493 -5.86 -7.46 25.70
N ALA A 494 -7.14 -7.78 25.86
CA ALA A 494 -7.59 -9.17 25.83
C ALA A 494 -9.03 -9.27 25.32
N THR A 495 -9.31 -10.33 24.58
CA THR A 495 -10.69 -10.66 24.20
C THR A 495 -11.45 -11.22 25.40
N LYS A 496 -12.59 -10.61 25.75
CA LYS A 496 -13.50 -11.09 26.80
C LYS A 496 -14.94 -10.85 26.37
N ASN A 497 -15.82 -11.83 26.58
CA ASN A 497 -17.25 -11.73 26.27
C ASN A 497 -17.56 -11.28 24.82
N ALA A 498 -16.83 -11.83 23.85
CA ALA A 498 -16.95 -11.44 22.43
C ALA A 498 -16.69 -9.95 22.15
N ALA A 499 -15.79 -9.33 22.92
CA ALA A 499 -15.27 -7.99 22.63
C ALA A 499 -13.77 -7.93 22.96
N LEU A 500 -13.06 -7.01 22.34
CA LEU A 500 -11.69 -6.65 22.72
C LEU A 500 -11.72 -5.66 23.87
N VAL A 501 -11.19 -6.04 25.02
CA VAL A 501 -11.10 -5.17 26.20
C VAL A 501 -9.70 -4.57 26.28
N GLY A 502 -9.62 -3.24 26.20
CA GLY A 502 -8.42 -2.48 26.56
C GLY A 502 -8.53 -1.93 27.98
N GLN A 503 -7.56 -2.21 28.84
CA GLN A 503 -7.46 -1.54 30.15
C GLN A 503 -6.96 -0.09 29.98
N ALA A 504 -7.34 0.78 30.92
CA ALA A 504 -6.80 2.13 30.99
C ALA A 504 -5.26 2.11 31.02
N SER A 505 -4.66 2.88 30.12
CA SER A 505 -3.22 3.02 29.99
C SER A 505 -2.89 4.38 29.37
N SER A 506 -1.64 4.81 29.41
CA SER A 506 -1.25 6.13 28.90
C SER A 506 -1.25 6.24 27.37
N GLY A 507 -1.83 5.30 26.63
CA GLY A 507 -1.79 5.29 25.15
C GLY A 507 -1.47 3.92 24.56
N GLY A 508 -1.81 2.83 25.26
CA GLY A 508 -1.70 1.49 24.70
C GLY A 508 -2.50 1.35 23.41
N LYS A 509 -2.01 0.51 22.50
CA LYS A 509 -2.63 0.26 21.19
C LYS A 509 -2.52 -1.20 20.79
N ALA A 510 -3.50 -1.67 20.04
CA ALA A 510 -3.49 -2.99 19.41
C ALA A 510 -3.71 -2.80 17.91
N LEU A 511 -2.74 -3.24 17.09
CA LEU A 511 -2.77 -3.09 15.64
C LEU A 511 -3.03 -4.44 14.97
N ILE A 512 -3.75 -4.38 13.86
CA ILE A 512 -4.00 -5.52 12.98
C ILE A 512 -2.66 -5.96 12.39
N ARG A 513 -2.44 -7.27 12.36
CA ARG A 513 -1.19 -7.86 11.90
C ARG A 513 -1.10 -7.91 10.38
N ASP A 514 0.13 -7.76 9.91
CA ASP A 514 0.58 -8.22 8.59
C ASP A 514 -0.24 -7.67 7.40
N THR A 515 -0.99 -6.57 7.58
CA THR A 515 -1.84 -5.97 6.55
C THR A 515 -1.77 -4.45 6.62
N LEU A 516 -1.35 -3.84 5.51
CA LEU A 516 -1.33 -2.39 5.35
C LEU A 516 -2.58 -1.94 4.58
N TYR A 517 -3.10 -0.77 4.95
CA TYR A 517 -4.28 -0.17 4.34
C TYR A 517 -3.95 1.23 3.85
N SER A 518 -4.37 1.54 2.62
CA SER A 518 -4.25 2.89 2.05
C SER A 518 -5.59 3.60 2.10
N ASP A 519 -6.51 3.23 1.22
CA ASP A 519 -7.86 3.79 1.16
C ASP A 519 -8.87 2.77 1.71
N PHE A 520 -9.72 3.21 2.64
CA PHE A 520 -10.62 2.31 3.36
C PHE A 520 -11.81 3.00 4.03
N VAL A 521 -12.85 2.21 4.30
CA VAL A 521 -13.80 2.42 5.40
C VAL A 521 -13.38 1.54 6.56
N TYR A 522 -13.10 2.13 7.72
CA TYR A 522 -12.80 1.42 8.96
C TYR A 522 -13.88 1.73 10.00
N GLU A 523 -14.66 0.71 10.38
CA GLU A 523 -15.73 0.83 11.38
C GLU A 523 -15.41 0.00 12.64
N ALA A 524 -15.90 0.46 13.80
CA ALA A 524 -15.96 -0.33 15.02
C ALA A 524 -17.05 0.20 15.97
N ASP A 525 -17.52 -0.67 16.86
CA ASP A 525 -18.29 -0.27 18.04
C ASP A 525 -17.33 -0.06 19.22
N VAL A 526 -17.40 1.10 19.87
CA VAL A 526 -16.50 1.49 20.96
C VAL A 526 -17.33 1.90 22.17
N THR A 527 -17.07 1.29 23.33
CA THR A 527 -17.69 1.67 24.61
C THR A 527 -16.62 2.10 25.60
N ILE A 528 -16.71 3.34 26.06
CA ILE A 528 -15.84 3.91 27.08
C ILE A 528 -16.53 3.80 28.44
N TRP A 529 -15.79 3.35 29.46
CA TRP A 529 -16.34 3.08 30.79
C TRP A 529 -15.97 4.14 31.85
N ASP A 530 -14.88 4.87 31.63
CA ASP A 530 -14.39 5.87 32.59
C ASP A 530 -14.64 7.30 32.07
N GLU A 531 -14.85 8.25 32.99
CA GLU A 531 -15.12 9.66 32.65
C GLU A 531 -13.87 10.42 32.15
N SER A 532 -12.68 9.84 32.31
CA SER A 532 -11.40 10.38 31.84
C SER A 532 -10.95 9.71 30.54
N GLY A 533 -10.14 10.44 29.76
CA GLY A 533 -9.47 9.90 28.59
C GLY A 533 -10.35 9.73 27.36
N ASP A 534 -9.81 9.03 26.36
CA ASP A 534 -10.47 8.72 25.11
C ASP A 534 -10.03 7.36 24.55
N ALA A 535 -10.82 6.85 23.62
CA ALA A 535 -10.50 5.65 22.88
C ALA A 535 -11.03 5.73 21.46
N GLY A 536 -10.42 4.94 20.57
CA GLY A 536 -10.75 5.01 19.16
C GLY A 536 -9.86 4.18 18.27
N LEU A 537 -9.84 4.58 17.02
CA LEU A 537 -9.21 3.90 15.90
C LEU A 537 -7.87 4.54 15.58
N VAL A 538 -6.82 3.72 15.53
CA VAL A 538 -5.52 4.06 14.95
C VAL A 538 -5.53 3.62 13.50
N PHE A 539 -5.04 4.44 12.60
CA PHE A 539 -5.05 4.09 11.18
C PHE A 539 -3.88 4.68 10.41
N ARG A 540 -3.48 3.99 9.34
CA ARG A 540 -2.27 4.28 8.56
C ARG A 540 -1.02 4.43 9.44
N ALA A 541 -0.89 3.55 10.45
CA ALA A 541 0.20 3.59 11.40
C ALA A 541 1.43 2.80 10.92
N SER A 542 2.63 3.36 11.10
CA SER A 542 3.92 2.71 10.91
C SER A 542 4.77 2.82 12.17
N SER A 543 5.80 1.97 12.24
CA SER A 543 6.78 1.90 13.34
C SER A 543 6.17 1.95 14.75
N PRO A 544 5.19 1.08 15.08
CA PRO A 544 4.61 1.05 16.42
C PRO A 544 5.60 0.51 17.47
N TYR A 545 5.66 1.16 18.63
CA TYR A 545 6.39 0.71 19.84
C TYR A 545 5.65 1.11 21.11
N ASP A 546 6.16 0.67 22.26
CA ASP A 546 5.58 1.00 23.56
C ASP A 546 5.77 2.50 23.89
N GLY A 547 4.66 3.24 23.93
CA GLY A 547 4.65 4.68 24.17
C GLY A 547 3.28 5.29 23.89
N THR A 548 2.97 6.42 24.53
CA THR A 548 1.68 7.13 24.43
C THR A 548 1.30 7.43 22.99
N ASP A 549 2.23 8.04 22.25
CA ASP A 549 2.15 8.39 20.83
C ASP A 549 3.21 7.59 20.05
N GLY A 550 3.49 6.35 20.51
CA GLY A 550 4.58 5.52 19.99
C GLY A 550 4.27 4.85 18.65
N TYR A 551 3.96 5.66 17.63
CA TYR A 551 3.69 5.27 16.24
C TYR A 551 3.69 6.52 15.35
N TYR A 552 3.85 6.33 14.05
CA TYR A 552 3.68 7.36 13.03
C TYR A 552 2.38 7.08 12.28
N GLY A 553 1.36 7.93 12.40
CA GLY A 553 0.05 7.63 11.80
C GLY A 553 -1.04 8.54 12.34
N TYR A 554 -2.30 8.15 12.10
CA TYR A 554 -3.45 8.90 12.60
C TYR A 554 -4.20 8.17 13.69
N TYR A 555 -4.96 8.95 14.46
CA TYR A 555 -5.90 8.49 15.44
C TYR A 555 -7.19 9.28 15.37
N ALA A 556 -8.31 8.58 15.36
CA ALA A 556 -9.63 9.16 15.51
C ALA A 556 -10.35 8.46 16.65
N GLY A 557 -10.82 9.22 17.62
CA GLY A 557 -11.49 8.68 18.79
C GLY A 557 -12.43 9.69 19.40
N PHE A 558 -12.99 9.32 20.53
CA PHE A 558 -13.87 10.20 21.29
C PHE A 558 -13.66 9.99 22.78
N GLY A 559 -13.97 11.04 23.55
CA GLY A 559 -13.88 11.04 25.00
C GLY A 559 -15.06 11.75 25.61
N ASN A 560 -14.89 12.26 26.82
CA ASN A 560 -15.97 12.94 27.53
C ASN A 560 -16.31 14.30 26.89
N GLY A 561 -17.32 14.30 26.02
CA GLY A 561 -17.85 15.52 25.40
C GLY A 561 -17.22 15.92 24.06
N TYR A 562 -16.35 15.08 23.47
CA TYR A 562 -15.64 15.43 22.25
C TYR A 562 -15.35 14.23 21.33
N ILE A 563 -15.15 14.53 20.06
CA ILE A 563 -14.54 13.65 19.05
C ILE A 563 -13.25 14.34 18.62
N VAL A 564 -12.17 13.56 18.51
CA VAL A 564 -10.84 14.06 18.15
C VAL A 564 -10.29 13.30 16.94
N LEU A 565 -9.61 14.03 16.07
CA LEU A 565 -8.72 13.51 15.04
C LEU A 565 -7.35 14.13 15.27
N GLY A 566 -6.32 13.30 15.29
CA GLY A 566 -4.95 13.79 15.34
C GLY A 566 -3.99 12.85 14.64
N ARG A 567 -2.74 13.31 14.54
CA ARG A 567 -1.63 12.52 14.04
C ARG A 567 -0.56 12.35 15.12
N SER A 568 0.13 11.24 15.02
CA SER A 568 1.25 10.86 15.86
C SER A 568 2.50 10.86 15.00
N ASP A 569 3.56 11.55 15.44
CA ASP A 569 4.90 11.56 14.83
C ASP A 569 6.00 11.37 15.89
N ASP A 570 5.77 10.43 16.83
CA ASP A 570 6.41 10.35 18.17
C ASP A 570 6.00 11.51 19.11
N GLY A 571 4.92 12.19 18.76
CA GLY A 571 4.25 13.20 19.57
C GLY A 571 2.82 13.43 19.10
N TRP A 572 1.96 13.89 20.01
CA TRP A 572 0.57 14.19 19.69
C TRP A 572 0.43 15.52 18.95
N ASN A 573 -0.17 15.46 17.76
CA ASN A 573 -0.61 16.63 17.00
C ASN A 573 -2.13 16.55 16.81
N GLU A 574 -2.87 17.36 17.56
CA GLU A 574 -4.32 17.50 17.35
C GLU A 574 -4.59 18.20 16.01
N LEU A 575 -5.35 17.54 15.14
CA LEU A 575 -5.74 18.09 13.84
C LEU A 575 -7.15 18.71 13.90
N ALA A 576 -8.06 18.06 14.62
CA ALA A 576 -9.41 18.56 14.86
C ALA A 576 -9.98 18.01 16.16
N ASN A 577 -10.77 18.84 16.84
CA ASN A 577 -11.49 18.48 18.06
C ASN A 577 -12.86 19.17 18.05
N VAL A 578 -13.93 18.39 18.13
CA VAL A 578 -15.31 18.88 18.03
C VAL A 578 -16.15 18.39 19.20
N ASN A 579 -17.00 19.28 19.73
CA ASN A 579 -17.92 18.92 20.80
C ASN A 579 -18.92 17.86 20.31
N ALA A 580 -19.12 16.81 21.11
CA ALA A 580 -20.05 15.72 20.83
C ALA A 580 -20.69 15.21 22.11
N SER A 581 -21.95 14.77 22.04
CA SER A 581 -22.61 14.13 23.18
C SER A 581 -22.32 12.64 23.18
N ILE A 582 -21.26 12.25 23.88
CA ILE A 582 -20.85 10.84 24.06
C ILE A 582 -21.38 10.35 25.41
N GLN A 583 -22.06 9.21 25.41
CA GLN A 583 -22.58 8.57 26.62
C GLN A 583 -21.62 7.46 27.08
N HIS A 584 -21.28 7.48 28.37
CA HIS A 584 -20.42 6.46 28.97
C HIS A 584 -21.20 5.16 29.21
N GLY A 585 -20.52 4.03 29.09
CA GLY A 585 -21.11 2.70 29.25
C GLY A 585 -22.06 2.29 28.12
N THR A 586 -22.17 3.09 27.06
CA THR A 586 -22.92 2.77 25.84
C THR A 586 -21.98 2.61 24.67
N ALA A 587 -22.27 1.64 23.79
CA ALA A 587 -21.54 1.48 22.55
C ALA A 587 -21.90 2.61 21.58
N HIS A 588 -20.88 3.28 21.07
CA HIS A 588 -20.97 4.23 19.99
C HIS A 588 -20.31 3.65 18.74
N HIS A 589 -20.93 3.85 17.58
CA HIS A 589 -20.39 3.38 16.32
C HIS A 589 -19.48 4.46 15.74
N ILE A 590 -18.20 4.16 15.52
CA ILE A 590 -17.24 5.06 14.88
C ILE A 590 -16.86 4.52 13.50
N MET A 591 -16.77 5.41 12.52
CA MET A 591 -16.29 5.12 11.17
C MET A 591 -15.24 6.15 10.76
N VAL A 592 -14.10 5.66 10.27
CA VAL A 592 -13.10 6.43 9.53
C VAL A 592 -13.24 6.10 8.06
N ARG A 593 -13.44 7.12 7.24
CA ARG A 593 -13.28 7.04 5.78
C ARG A 593 -11.98 7.75 5.42
N ALA A 594 -10.99 6.99 5.00
CA ALA A 594 -9.71 7.50 4.55
C ALA A 594 -9.58 7.24 3.04
N ARG A 595 -9.51 8.31 2.24
CA ARG A 595 -9.36 8.23 0.79
C ARG A 595 -8.32 9.23 0.34
N GLN A 596 -7.18 8.74 -0.16
CA GLN A 596 -6.01 9.56 -0.44
C GLN A 596 -5.71 10.45 0.78
N ASN A 597 -5.66 11.77 0.63
CA ASN A 597 -5.45 12.70 1.73
C ASN A 597 -6.73 13.06 2.50
N VAL A 598 -7.92 12.69 2.04
CA VAL A 598 -9.18 13.06 2.71
C VAL A 598 -9.50 12.09 3.84
N LEU A 599 -9.70 12.63 5.03
CA LEU A 599 -10.06 11.92 6.25
C LEU A 599 -11.42 12.41 6.73
N SER A 600 -12.42 11.53 6.77
CA SER A 600 -13.77 11.82 7.26
C SER A 600 -14.13 10.89 8.43
N ILE A 601 -14.50 11.47 9.57
CA ILE A 601 -14.80 10.76 10.82
C ILE A 601 -16.28 10.88 11.14
N PHE A 602 -16.95 9.76 11.33
CA PHE A 602 -18.36 9.67 11.67
C PHE A 602 -18.53 9.00 13.03
N VAL A 603 -19.50 9.46 13.81
CA VAL A 603 -19.91 8.84 15.08
C VAL A 603 -21.44 8.82 15.16
N ASP A 604 -21.98 7.63 15.47
CA ASP A 604 -23.39 7.24 15.55
C ASP A 604 -24.25 7.40 14.29
N ASP A 605 -24.51 8.62 13.82
CA ASP A 605 -25.52 8.86 12.77
C ASP A 605 -25.09 8.43 11.36
N MET A 606 -23.80 8.16 11.14
CA MET A 606 -23.16 7.72 9.88
C MET A 606 -23.51 8.50 8.60
N ASN A 607 -24.29 9.57 8.69
CA ASN A 607 -24.85 10.30 7.56
C ASN A 607 -24.03 11.55 7.26
N LYS A 608 -23.45 12.17 8.30
CA LYS A 608 -22.62 13.36 8.15
C LYS A 608 -21.32 13.20 8.94
N PRO A 609 -20.15 13.47 8.33
CA PRO A 609 -18.91 13.45 9.08
C PRO A 609 -18.93 14.51 10.17
N LYS A 610 -18.51 14.13 11.37
CA LYS A 610 -18.30 15.02 12.51
C LYS A 610 -17.00 15.82 12.31
N ILE A 611 -16.02 15.22 11.65
CA ILE A 611 -14.76 15.85 11.23
C ILE A 611 -14.51 15.44 9.77
N GLU A 612 -14.13 16.38 8.91
CA GLU A 612 -13.65 16.11 7.56
C GLU A 612 -12.53 17.08 7.21
N MET A 613 -11.39 16.56 6.77
CA MET A 613 -10.24 17.38 6.40
C MET A 613 -9.28 16.65 5.46
N GLY A 614 -8.29 17.38 4.92
CA GLY A 614 -7.19 16.83 4.15
C GLY A 614 -5.89 16.78 4.96
N ASP A 615 -5.22 15.63 4.99
CA ASP A 615 -3.85 15.44 5.48
C ASP A 615 -3.17 14.30 4.69
N ASP A 616 -2.05 14.62 4.03
CA ASP A 616 -1.27 13.71 3.18
C ASP A 616 0.00 13.17 3.87
N THR A 617 0.17 13.41 5.17
CA THR A 617 1.34 12.97 5.94
C THR A 617 1.49 11.45 5.89
N TYR A 618 0.39 10.71 6.11
CA TYR A 618 0.36 9.26 6.06
C TYR A 618 -0.72 8.78 5.08
N LEU A 619 -0.32 8.04 4.04
CA LEU A 619 -1.25 7.50 3.04
C LEU A 619 -1.48 6.00 3.16
N THR A 620 -0.61 5.30 3.89
CA THR A 620 -0.66 3.84 4.06
C THR A 620 -0.12 3.45 5.43
N GLY A 621 -0.67 2.39 6.03
CA GLY A 621 -0.10 1.79 7.23
C GLY A 621 -1.02 0.77 7.89
N LEU A 622 -0.65 0.32 9.08
CA LEU A 622 -1.46 -0.58 9.90
C LEU A 622 -2.68 0.15 10.47
N ASN A 623 -3.79 -0.57 10.58
CA ASN A 623 -4.98 -0.10 11.28
C ASN A 623 -5.14 -0.84 12.60
N GLY A 624 -5.80 -0.23 13.58
CA GLY A 624 -6.06 -0.84 14.87
C GLY A 624 -6.78 0.08 15.83
N VAL A 625 -6.61 -0.16 17.13
CA VAL A 625 -7.32 0.54 18.20
C VAL A 625 -6.35 1.07 19.25
N ARG A 626 -6.74 2.16 19.93
CA ARG A 626 -5.97 2.78 21.02
C ARG A 626 -6.87 3.17 22.17
N VAL A 627 -6.33 3.10 23.39
CA VAL A 627 -6.93 3.63 24.60
C VAL A 627 -5.98 4.62 25.26
N TYR A 628 -6.51 5.74 25.76
CA TYR A 628 -5.80 6.73 26.54
C TYR A 628 -6.57 7.00 27.84
N GLU A 629 -5.97 6.66 28.98
CA GLU A 629 -6.49 6.88 30.34
C GLU A 629 -7.93 6.38 30.62
N THR A 630 -8.39 5.41 29.83
CA THR A 630 -9.75 4.90 29.93
C THR A 630 -9.86 3.42 29.61
N LYS A 631 -10.73 2.71 30.33
CA LYS A 631 -11.11 1.35 30.00
C LYS A 631 -12.13 1.33 28.87
N THR A 632 -11.88 0.49 27.88
CA THR A 632 -12.70 0.44 26.66
C THR A 632 -13.00 -0.98 26.23
N THR A 633 -14.17 -1.18 25.61
CA THR A 633 -14.44 -2.37 24.79
C THR A 633 -14.57 -1.94 23.33
N PHE A 634 -13.88 -2.67 22.45
CA PHE A 634 -14.02 -2.59 21.00
C PHE A 634 -14.74 -3.85 20.51
N ASP A 635 -15.70 -3.69 19.63
CA ASP A 635 -16.42 -4.80 19.00
C ASP A 635 -16.74 -4.48 17.53
N ASN A 636 -17.13 -5.50 16.76
CA ASN A 636 -17.54 -5.39 15.36
C ASN A 636 -16.55 -4.61 14.47
N VAL A 637 -15.26 -4.79 14.70
CA VAL A 637 -14.18 -4.15 13.95
C VAL A 637 -14.20 -4.67 12.52
N VAL A 638 -14.37 -3.77 11.55
CA VAL A 638 -14.38 -4.13 10.12
C VAL A 638 -13.64 -3.10 9.27
N ILE A 639 -12.94 -3.59 8.25
CA ILE A 639 -12.30 -2.73 7.24
C ILE A 639 -12.75 -3.17 5.86
N TYR A 640 -13.22 -2.21 5.08
CA TYR A 640 -13.49 -2.35 3.66
C TYR A 640 -12.47 -1.54 2.86
N THR A 641 -11.87 -2.11 1.82
CA THR A 641 -10.94 -1.37 0.94
C THR A 641 -11.71 -0.53 -0.07
N MET A 642 -11.16 0.65 -0.40
CA MET A 642 -11.74 1.65 -1.30
C MET A 642 -10.97 1.83 -2.60
#